data_AF-A0A969B137-F1
#
_entry.id   AF-A0A969B137-F1
#
_cell.length_a   1.000
_cell.length_b   1.000
_cell.length_c   1.000
_cell.angle_alpha   90.00
_cell.angle_beta   90.00
_cell.angle_gamma   90.00
#
_symmetry.space_group_name_H-M   'P 1'
#
loop_
_entity.id
_entity.type
_entity.pdbx_description
1 polymer ?
#
loop_
_entity_poly.entity_id
_entity_poly.type
_entity_poly.pdbx_seq_one_letter_code
_entity_poly.pdbx_strand_id
1 'polypeptide(L)'
;MADFHQLRNDLNTARSQKEHTRLALYKETEKLNKIQREKDALERVFNKENKEHIRKRRQLEAEAQSAKSQIEEWSAALQGNIKNELGIFQQFTPFTDPREHLGMLNDSYPILLLPVRLETRFKKIKVETSERHQLWVRIFPDECAIDTFESVPSETELENTRFYWSAMWQACDQEAMERAAWRTLVSSHGSGRASWLIRNYKPENPDQQPKKVNPNDFFLVISAIDLPPDAHRKPILDFWSAYYKADGDATAQNNAYQILVAAVSETQANIYIENYKPDNLDQTAAVAPADANVEAVFLDFAIINQTDTKKQSWSQAPKTTVLPDRFVLIGYENDTVAFERVGNAIPSPLIMGPDPSLEKEKQIKQENGVIEVNEDIRWMVDFDEAIQKGLGFKIDINTTQASRGFSKIIALGVKLSADEQKGAEQLEALIEHHKNSRKGFSILPQGTPTNNTEKEGSGYRSLDDADLSFDNLRKEKLFDLTPDWKTKKDGQWLAESLGISDTVVQNMMYSDGTDQCEARAMNTALWPATMGYMMDSLMQPIFSESDIENTRDFFNHLVLGRGTVPAVKIGKQPYGIMPTAAFSKIAWTKQRNRVPTTPIPGRGKAVAFNNYIDRLFTVLKKIDADWTKDHLSKVGFVGKSGDAHQILLDVLALNPDSVEFHQRYAESFEQLKIV
;
A
#
# COMPACT_ATOMS: atom_id res chain seq x y z
N MET A 1 -3.27 21.38 33.31
CA MET A 1 -3.20 20.11 32.54
C MET A 1 -3.01 20.51 31.10
N ALA A 2 -2.06 19.91 30.39
CA ALA A 2 -1.85 20.23 28.98
C ALA A 2 -3.10 19.84 28.17
N ASP A 3 -3.42 20.66 27.17
CA ASP A 3 -4.59 20.48 26.30
C ASP A 3 -4.42 19.22 25.42
N PHE A 4 -5.53 18.52 25.16
CA PHE A 4 -5.56 17.28 24.36
C PHE A 4 -4.92 17.49 22.99
N HIS A 5 -5.29 18.58 22.31
CA HIS A 5 -4.78 18.90 20.97
C HIS A 5 -3.28 19.21 20.99
N GLN A 6 -2.81 19.95 22.00
CA GLN A 6 -1.39 20.26 22.14
C GLN A 6 -0.56 18.99 22.38
N LEU A 7 -0.95 18.14 23.33
CA LEU A 7 -0.25 16.88 23.60
C LEU A 7 -0.24 15.93 22.40
N ARG A 8 -1.34 15.90 21.63
CA ARG A 8 -1.42 15.13 20.39
C ARG A 8 -0.39 15.62 19.36
N ASN A 9 -0.29 16.93 19.17
CA ASN A 9 0.67 17.54 18.24
C ASN A 9 2.12 17.32 18.67
N ASP A 10 2.41 17.50 19.97
CA ASP A 10 3.73 17.27 20.53
C ASP A 10 4.15 15.80 20.39
N LEU A 11 3.22 14.87 20.63
CA LEU A 11 3.46 13.43 20.47
C LEU A 11 3.79 13.07 19.01
N ASN A 12 3.03 13.61 18.06
CA ASN A 12 3.27 13.38 16.64
C ASN A 12 4.60 13.98 16.15
N THR A 13 4.97 15.14 16.67
CA THR A 13 6.28 15.78 16.41
C THR A 13 7.41 14.92 16.96
N ALA A 14 7.30 14.48 18.22
CA ALA A 14 8.30 13.62 18.87
C ALA A 14 8.47 12.29 18.14
N ARG A 15 7.38 11.66 17.68
CA ARG A 15 7.42 10.42 16.88
C ARG A 15 8.13 10.64 15.53
N SER A 16 7.86 11.76 14.87
CA SER A 16 8.50 12.10 13.59
C SER A 16 10.01 12.33 13.76
N GLN A 17 10.41 13.04 14.81
CA GLN A 17 11.82 13.26 15.13
C GLN A 17 12.54 11.95 15.49
N LYS A 18 11.89 11.08 16.30
CA LYS A 18 12.41 9.74 16.63
C LYS A 18 12.68 8.91 15.38
N GLU A 19 11.73 8.86 14.44
CA GLU A 19 11.87 8.11 13.20
C GLU A 19 12.94 8.70 12.27
N HIS A 20 13.01 10.03 12.15
CA HIS A 20 14.06 10.70 11.38
C HIS A 20 15.46 10.34 11.89
N THR A 21 15.68 10.44 13.21
CA THR A 21 16.96 10.07 13.82
C THR A 21 17.27 8.58 13.70
N ARG A 22 16.26 7.69 13.81
CA ARG A 22 16.43 6.25 13.58
C ARG A 22 16.93 5.98 12.16
N LEU A 23 16.33 6.61 11.15
CA LEU A 23 16.72 6.42 9.76
C LEU A 23 18.12 6.99 9.48
N ALA A 24 18.48 8.14 10.07
CA ALA A 24 19.82 8.71 9.96
C ALA A 24 20.90 7.78 10.55
N LEU A 25 20.65 7.25 11.76
CA LEU A 25 21.53 6.26 12.39
C LEU A 25 21.71 5.01 11.52
N TYR A 26 20.61 4.50 10.97
CA TYR A 26 20.62 3.34 10.08
C TYR A 26 21.47 3.58 8.82
N LYS A 27 21.31 4.75 8.17
CA LYS A 27 22.09 5.11 6.97
C LYS A 27 23.59 5.20 7.25
N GLU A 28 23.98 5.87 8.33
CA GLU A 28 25.40 5.97 8.73
C GLU A 28 25.99 4.60 9.09
N THR A 29 25.18 3.71 9.68
CA THR A 29 25.60 2.32 9.97
C THR A 29 25.85 1.54 8.69
N GLU A 30 24.95 1.62 7.70
CA GLU A 30 25.16 0.96 6.40
C GLU A 30 26.36 1.53 5.64
N LYS A 31 26.59 2.85 5.74
CA LYS A 31 27.77 3.51 5.18
C LYS A 31 29.06 3.00 5.82
N LEU A 32 29.12 2.88 7.15
CA LEU A 32 30.27 2.29 7.84
C LEU A 32 30.49 0.84 7.41
N ASN A 33 29.42 0.05 7.27
CA ASN A 33 29.48 -1.33 6.79
C ASN A 33 30.06 -1.40 5.36
N LYS A 34 29.66 -0.48 4.47
CA LYS A 34 30.21 -0.38 3.11
C LYS A 34 31.70 -0.02 3.12
N ILE A 35 32.09 0.99 3.89
CA ILE A 35 33.50 1.41 4.04
C ILE A 35 34.35 0.25 4.55
N GLN A 36 33.86 -0.53 5.53
CA GLN A 36 34.61 -1.67 6.04
C GLN A 36 34.81 -2.76 4.98
N ARG A 37 33.80 -3.03 4.13
CA ARG A 37 33.95 -3.95 2.99
C ARG A 37 35.00 -3.44 1.99
N GLU A 38 34.98 -2.14 1.67
CA GLU A 38 35.98 -1.54 0.76
C GLU A 38 37.39 -1.62 1.34
N LYS A 39 37.55 -1.44 2.65
CA LYS A 39 38.83 -1.64 3.34
C LYS A 39 39.29 -3.08 3.24
N ASP A 40 38.43 -4.04 3.57
CA ASP A 40 38.77 -5.46 3.50
C ASP A 40 39.14 -5.89 2.07
N ALA A 41 38.45 -5.34 1.07
CA ALA A 41 38.76 -5.58 -0.35
C ALA A 41 40.13 -4.98 -0.74
N LEU A 42 40.39 -3.73 -0.35
CA LEU A 42 41.66 -3.05 -0.59
C LEU A 42 42.82 -3.78 0.08
N GLU A 43 42.63 -4.28 1.31
CA GLU A 43 43.64 -5.02 2.07
C GLU A 43 44.07 -6.31 1.36
N ARG A 44 43.16 -7.01 0.66
CA ARG A 44 43.49 -8.21 -0.12
C ARG A 44 44.43 -7.95 -1.30
N VAL A 45 44.39 -6.76 -1.87
CA VAL A 45 45.20 -6.35 -3.04
C VAL A 45 46.22 -5.27 -2.69
N PHE A 46 46.42 -4.99 -1.40
CA PHE A 46 47.19 -3.83 -0.94
C PHE A 46 48.67 -3.98 -1.29
N ASN A 47 49.24 -2.94 -1.91
CA ASN A 47 50.67 -2.87 -2.21
C ASN A 47 51.24 -1.63 -1.53
N LYS A 48 52.22 -1.83 -0.64
CA LYS A 48 52.89 -0.77 0.14
C LYS A 48 53.68 0.24 -0.71
N GLU A 49 53.98 -0.09 -1.96
CA GLU A 49 54.69 0.80 -2.89
C GLU A 49 53.72 1.54 -3.84
N ASN A 50 52.45 1.12 -3.89
CA ASN A 50 51.44 1.77 -4.71
C ASN A 50 50.87 3.00 -3.98
N LYS A 51 51.17 4.20 -4.50
CA LYS A 51 50.71 5.48 -3.94
C LYS A 51 49.18 5.61 -3.89
N GLU A 52 48.47 5.05 -4.88
CA GLU A 52 47.00 5.08 -4.91
C GLU A 52 46.40 4.18 -3.83
N HIS A 53 46.99 2.99 -3.59
CA HIS A 53 46.53 2.10 -2.52
C HIS A 53 46.70 2.77 -1.15
N ILE A 54 47.84 3.44 -0.91
CA ILE A 54 48.08 4.20 0.33
C ILE A 54 47.06 5.34 0.49
N ARG A 55 46.81 6.11 -0.58
CA ARG A 55 45.86 7.22 -0.58
C ARG A 55 44.44 6.73 -0.28
N LYS A 56 43.96 5.71 -0.99
CA LYS A 56 42.62 5.14 -0.80
C LYS A 56 42.47 4.54 0.60
N ARG A 57 43.50 3.88 1.15
CA ARG A 57 43.45 3.37 2.53
C ARG A 57 43.28 4.50 3.55
N ARG A 58 44.08 5.57 3.46
CA ARG A 58 43.96 6.75 4.34
C ARG A 58 42.59 7.43 4.23
N GLN A 59 42.05 7.52 3.01
CA GLN A 59 40.71 8.05 2.77
C GLN A 59 39.65 7.19 3.49
N LEU A 60 39.65 5.88 3.27
CA LEU A 60 38.70 4.96 3.91
C LEU A 60 38.83 4.94 5.44
N GLU A 61 40.05 5.09 5.97
CA GLU A 61 40.28 5.23 7.42
C GLU A 61 39.65 6.52 7.97
N ALA A 62 39.83 7.65 7.29
CA ALA A 62 39.23 8.93 7.68
C ALA A 62 37.69 8.91 7.59
N GLU A 63 37.14 8.35 6.51
CA GLU A 63 35.70 8.18 6.31
C GLU A 63 35.09 7.26 7.37
N ALA A 64 35.75 6.12 7.69
CA ALA A 64 35.30 5.22 8.74
C ALA A 64 35.28 5.90 10.12
N GLN A 65 36.28 6.73 10.43
CA GLN A 65 36.33 7.46 11.70
C GLN A 65 35.21 8.51 11.78
N SER A 66 34.97 9.25 10.69
CA SER A 66 33.86 10.20 10.63
C SER A 66 32.50 9.53 10.81
N ALA A 67 32.25 8.41 10.10
CA ALA A 67 31.01 7.66 10.21
C ALA A 67 30.79 7.13 11.64
N LYS A 68 31.85 6.63 12.32
CA LYS A 68 31.76 6.19 13.72
C LYS A 68 31.34 7.33 14.66
N SER A 69 31.94 8.51 14.52
CA SER A 69 31.55 9.68 15.32
C SER A 69 30.09 10.09 15.08
N GLN A 70 29.64 10.07 13.81
CA GLN A 70 28.24 10.37 13.48
C GLN A 70 27.27 9.32 14.05
N ILE A 71 27.64 8.03 14.03
CA ILE A 71 26.85 6.95 14.64
C ILE A 71 26.70 7.18 16.16
N GLU A 72 27.76 7.59 16.85
CA GLU A 72 27.71 7.90 18.29
C GLU A 72 26.76 9.07 18.57
N GLU A 73 26.85 10.15 17.78
CA GLU A 73 25.96 11.32 17.88
C GLU A 73 24.50 10.95 17.61
N TRP A 74 24.22 10.24 16.52
CA TRP A 74 22.87 9.82 16.15
C TRP A 74 22.28 8.82 17.14
N SER A 75 23.10 7.93 17.69
CA SER A 75 22.68 6.99 18.74
C SER A 75 22.28 7.73 20.02
N ALA A 76 23.09 8.69 20.47
CA ALA A 76 22.76 9.53 21.62
C ALA A 76 21.48 10.35 21.39
N ALA A 77 21.33 10.95 20.20
CA ALA A 77 20.14 11.69 19.81
C ALA A 77 18.89 10.78 19.78
N LEU A 78 19.00 9.54 19.26
CA LEU A 78 17.90 8.59 19.22
C LEU A 78 17.43 8.24 20.63
N GLN A 79 18.35 7.97 21.55
CA GLN A 79 18.04 7.69 22.95
C GLN A 79 17.34 8.88 23.63
N GLY A 80 17.76 10.11 23.32
CA GLY A 80 17.07 11.32 23.77
C GLY A 80 15.64 11.41 23.24
N ASN A 81 15.45 11.17 21.95
CA ASN A 81 14.14 11.24 21.29
C ASN A 81 13.18 10.14 21.76
N ILE A 82 13.69 8.94 22.04
CA ILE A 82 12.90 7.84 22.65
C ILE A 82 12.38 8.27 24.03
N LYS A 83 13.24 8.83 24.88
CA LYS A 83 12.84 9.30 26.22
C LYS A 83 11.84 10.45 26.15
N ASN A 84 12.04 11.40 25.24
CA ASN A 84 11.13 12.51 25.03
C ASN A 84 9.73 12.04 24.59
N GLU A 85 9.68 11.18 23.57
CA GLU A 85 8.41 10.63 23.08
C GLU A 85 7.67 9.83 24.16
N LEU A 86 8.39 9.00 24.91
CA LEU A 86 7.81 8.25 26.03
C LEU A 86 7.23 9.18 27.11
N GLY A 87 7.95 10.25 27.46
CA GLY A 87 7.49 11.23 28.45
C GLY A 87 6.23 11.99 28.01
N ILE A 88 6.10 12.32 26.72
CA ILE A 88 4.90 12.93 26.16
C ILE A 88 3.76 11.90 26.08
N PHE A 89 4.06 10.67 25.67
CA PHE A 89 3.06 9.60 25.57
C PHE A 89 2.45 9.24 26.93
N GLN A 90 3.24 9.24 28.00
CA GLN A 90 2.75 9.06 29.37
C GLN A 90 1.75 10.16 29.77
N GLN A 91 1.99 11.41 29.35
CA GLN A 91 1.05 12.52 29.57
C GLN A 91 -0.21 12.40 28.70
N PHE A 92 -0.11 11.82 27.51
CA PHE A 92 -1.24 11.59 26.60
C PHE A 92 -2.07 10.35 26.98
N THR A 93 -1.50 9.39 27.71
CA THR A 93 -2.12 8.11 28.06
C THR A 93 -3.54 8.22 28.65
N PRO A 94 -3.87 9.20 29.52
CA PRO A 94 -5.24 9.37 30.02
C PRO A 94 -6.29 9.56 28.91
N PHE A 95 -5.92 10.13 27.76
CA PHE A 95 -6.81 10.35 26.64
C PHE A 95 -6.97 9.16 25.69
N THR A 96 -6.31 8.03 25.97
CA THR A 96 -6.26 6.89 25.02
C THR A 96 -7.40 5.88 25.16
N ASP A 97 -8.36 6.09 26.07
CA ASP A 97 -9.56 5.25 26.16
C ASP A 97 -10.64 5.72 25.17
N PRO A 98 -10.91 4.97 24.08
CA PRO A 98 -11.90 5.37 23.08
C PRO A 98 -13.34 5.35 23.60
N ARG A 99 -13.62 4.71 24.74
CA ARG A 99 -14.98 4.73 25.32
C ARG A 99 -15.32 6.09 25.93
N GLU A 100 -14.31 6.83 26.36
CA GLU A 100 -14.46 8.12 27.03
C GLU A 100 -14.17 9.30 26.09
N HIS A 101 -13.19 9.16 25.19
CA HIS A 101 -12.63 10.29 24.45
C HIS A 101 -12.90 10.30 22.95
N LEU A 102 -13.68 9.34 22.41
CA LEU A 102 -14.01 9.31 20.98
C LEU A 102 -14.70 10.60 20.50
N GLY A 103 -15.48 11.25 21.36
CA GLY A 103 -16.15 12.52 21.04
C GLY A 103 -15.20 13.72 20.88
N MET A 104 -13.90 13.55 21.11
CA MET A 104 -12.88 14.57 20.82
C MET A 104 -12.42 14.57 19.35
N LEU A 105 -12.79 13.55 18.58
CA LEU A 105 -12.51 13.50 17.15
C LEU A 105 -13.59 14.25 16.35
N ASN A 106 -13.16 14.77 15.19
CA ASN A 106 -14.04 15.45 14.25
C ASN A 106 -14.99 14.44 13.57
N ASP A 107 -16.30 14.61 13.75
CA ASP A 107 -17.33 13.73 13.20
C ASP A 107 -17.69 14.02 11.73
N SER A 108 -17.03 15.01 11.11
CA SER A 108 -17.13 15.29 9.68
C SER A 108 -16.37 14.30 8.82
N TYR A 109 -15.45 13.52 9.40
CA TYR A 109 -14.59 12.56 8.70
C TYR A 109 -14.89 11.11 9.14
N PRO A 110 -14.82 10.14 8.23
CA PRO A 110 -14.99 8.74 8.59
C PRO A 110 -13.79 8.22 9.39
N ILE A 111 -14.05 7.25 10.27
CA ILE A 111 -12.99 6.48 10.92
C ILE A 111 -12.77 5.19 10.10
N LEU A 112 -11.60 5.06 9.48
CA LEU A 112 -11.20 3.82 8.81
C LEU A 112 -10.76 2.78 9.84
N LEU A 113 -11.48 1.65 9.91
CA LEU A 113 -11.10 0.51 10.74
C LEU A 113 -10.36 -0.51 9.87
N LEU A 114 -9.12 -0.83 10.25
CA LEU A 114 -8.34 -1.88 9.61
C LEU A 114 -8.62 -3.24 10.27
N PRO A 115 -8.70 -4.33 9.49
CA PRO A 115 -8.99 -5.65 10.01
C PRO A 115 -7.87 -6.16 10.94
N VAL A 116 -8.28 -6.99 11.90
CA VAL A 116 -7.39 -7.73 12.79
C VAL A 116 -7.87 -9.17 12.91
N ARG A 117 -6.93 -10.09 13.07
CA ARG A 117 -7.20 -11.50 13.36
C ARG A 117 -7.23 -11.72 14.87
N LEU A 118 -8.24 -12.44 15.35
CA LEU A 118 -8.36 -12.83 16.75
C LEU A 118 -7.99 -14.30 16.94
N GLU A 119 -7.15 -14.58 17.93
CA GLU A 119 -6.91 -15.94 18.43
C GLU A 119 -7.45 -16.04 19.86
N THR A 120 -8.32 -17.02 20.11
CA THR A 120 -8.99 -17.18 21.42
C THR A 120 -8.71 -18.54 22.03
N ARG A 121 -8.51 -18.59 23.35
CA ARG A 121 -8.34 -19.84 24.09
C ARG A 121 -9.00 -19.80 25.47
N PHE A 122 -9.83 -20.77 25.78
CA PHE A 122 -10.35 -21.00 27.13
C PHE A 122 -9.30 -21.71 27.98
N LYS A 123 -9.03 -21.21 29.18
CA LYS A 123 -8.04 -21.72 30.11
C LYS A 123 -8.68 -21.97 31.47
N LYS A 124 -8.22 -23.04 32.13
CA LYS A 124 -8.48 -23.32 33.54
C LYS A 124 -7.17 -23.10 34.29
N ILE A 125 -7.14 -22.12 35.17
CA ILE A 125 -5.96 -21.79 35.97
C ILE A 125 -6.22 -22.18 37.43
N LYS A 126 -5.19 -22.71 38.09
CA LYS A 126 -5.22 -22.95 39.54
C LYS A 126 -4.62 -21.73 40.22
N VAL A 127 -5.41 -21.07 41.06
CA VAL A 127 -4.95 -19.97 41.90
C VAL A 127 -5.13 -20.42 43.35
N GLU A 128 -4.00 -20.69 44.01
CA GLU A 128 -3.93 -21.29 45.34
C GLU A 128 -4.70 -22.62 45.41
N THR A 129 -5.88 -22.63 46.04
CA THR A 129 -6.78 -23.78 46.22
C THR A 129 -8.03 -23.73 45.34
N SER A 130 -8.22 -22.65 44.56
CA SER A 130 -9.40 -22.43 43.73
C SER A 130 -9.10 -22.55 42.23
N GLU A 131 -10.02 -23.11 41.48
CA GLU A 131 -9.94 -23.15 40.02
C GLU A 131 -10.70 -21.95 39.45
N ARG A 132 -10.05 -21.20 38.55
CA ARG A 132 -10.67 -20.10 37.81
C ARG A 132 -10.65 -20.39 36.31
N HIS A 133 -11.71 -19.98 35.63
CA HIS A 133 -11.77 -20.04 34.19
C HIS A 133 -11.40 -18.67 33.60
N GLN A 134 -10.64 -18.68 32.51
CA GLN A 134 -10.25 -17.48 31.78
C GLN A 134 -10.46 -17.65 30.29
N LEU A 135 -10.84 -16.57 29.62
CA LEU A 135 -10.73 -16.42 28.17
C LEU A 135 -9.47 -15.62 27.87
N TRP A 136 -8.57 -16.22 27.10
CA TRP A 136 -7.37 -15.56 26.59
C TRP A 136 -7.62 -15.16 25.14
N VAL A 137 -7.38 -13.89 24.80
CA VAL A 137 -7.52 -13.38 23.44
C VAL A 137 -6.22 -12.71 23.01
N ARG A 138 -5.72 -13.03 21.82
CA ARG A 138 -4.60 -12.35 21.16
C ARG A 138 -5.10 -11.70 19.87
N ILE A 139 -4.60 -10.49 19.60
CA ILE A 139 -4.94 -9.69 18.42
C ILE A 139 -3.70 -9.62 17.51
N PHE A 140 -3.89 -9.93 16.24
CA PHE A 140 -2.87 -9.73 15.21
C PHE A 140 -3.37 -8.74 14.15
N PRO A 141 -2.65 -7.63 13.90
CA PRO A 141 -2.88 -6.78 12.75
C PRO A 141 -2.84 -7.57 11.44
N ASP A 142 -3.75 -7.25 10.52
CA ASP A 142 -3.75 -7.84 9.18
C ASP A 142 -2.68 -7.19 8.27
N GLU A 143 -2.36 -7.83 7.15
CA GLU A 143 -1.27 -7.44 6.24
C GLU A 143 -1.41 -6.02 5.72
N CYS A 144 -2.64 -5.52 5.51
CA CYS A 144 -2.89 -4.16 5.06
C CYS A 144 -2.30 -3.09 5.99
N ALA A 145 -2.18 -3.37 7.30
CA ALA A 145 -1.65 -2.45 8.30
C ALA A 145 -0.12 -2.52 8.46
N ILE A 146 0.55 -3.48 7.80
CA ILE A 146 1.98 -3.76 7.96
C ILE A 146 2.77 -3.07 6.84
N ASP A 147 3.66 -2.16 7.25
CA ASP A 147 4.60 -1.48 6.38
C ASP A 147 5.92 -2.25 6.31
N THR A 148 6.29 -2.65 5.09
CA THR A 148 7.56 -3.33 4.77
C THR A 148 8.44 -2.51 3.82
N PHE A 149 8.10 -1.24 3.57
CA PHE A 149 8.82 -0.41 2.62
C PHE A 149 10.14 0.09 3.22
N GLU A 150 11.19 0.08 2.40
CA GLU A 150 12.51 0.58 2.76
C GLU A 150 12.94 1.66 1.76
N SER A 151 13.14 2.88 2.24
CA SER A 151 13.55 4.03 1.40
C SER A 151 15.01 3.98 0.97
N VAL A 152 15.84 3.15 1.61
CA VAL A 152 17.24 2.95 1.23
C VAL A 152 17.29 1.78 0.24
N PRO A 153 17.79 1.97 -0.99
CA PRO A 153 17.88 0.91 -1.99
C PRO A 153 19.04 -0.03 -1.69
N SER A 154 18.91 -1.29 -2.09
CA SER A 154 20.04 -2.22 -2.07
C SER A 154 21.02 -1.96 -3.22
N GLU A 155 22.28 -2.35 -3.07
CA GLU A 155 23.29 -2.27 -4.13
C GLU A 155 22.81 -2.96 -5.42
N THR A 156 22.17 -4.14 -5.30
CA THR A 156 21.56 -4.85 -6.43
C THR A 156 20.40 -4.09 -7.08
N GLU A 157 19.59 -3.38 -6.29
CA GLU A 157 18.50 -2.56 -6.85
C GLU A 157 19.05 -1.41 -7.69
N LEU A 158 20.10 -0.73 -7.22
CA LEU A 158 20.72 0.35 -7.98
C LEU A 158 21.43 -0.15 -9.24
N GLU A 159 22.09 -1.31 -9.16
CA GLU A 159 22.71 -1.94 -10.32
C GLU A 159 21.68 -2.34 -11.38
N ASN A 160 20.58 -2.97 -10.99
CA ASN A 160 19.48 -3.30 -11.91
C ASN A 160 18.82 -2.03 -12.49
N THR A 161 18.77 -0.94 -11.72
CA THR A 161 18.25 0.35 -12.19
C THR A 161 19.21 0.98 -13.21
N ARG A 162 20.52 0.89 -13.00
CA ARG A 162 21.55 1.31 -13.98
C ARG A 162 21.40 0.53 -15.28
N PHE A 163 21.27 -0.81 -15.20
CA PHE A 163 21.03 -1.65 -16.37
C PHE A 163 19.73 -1.31 -17.09
N TYR A 164 18.66 -1.01 -16.35
CA TYR A 164 17.41 -0.53 -16.93
C TYR A 164 17.63 0.74 -17.76
N TRP A 165 18.28 1.77 -17.20
CA TRP A 165 18.52 3.02 -17.91
C TRP A 165 19.44 2.86 -19.12
N SER A 166 20.47 2.02 -19.00
CA SER A 166 21.32 1.65 -20.12
C SER A 166 20.50 0.99 -21.24
N ALA A 167 19.62 0.05 -20.91
CA ALA A 167 18.73 -0.60 -21.87
C ALA A 167 17.68 0.38 -22.47
N MET A 168 17.19 1.35 -21.70
CA MET A 168 16.31 2.41 -22.21
C MET A 168 17.03 3.31 -23.23
N TRP A 169 18.30 3.63 -23.00
CA TRP A 169 19.11 4.38 -23.96
C TRP A 169 19.39 3.56 -25.23
N GLN A 170 19.65 2.26 -25.09
CA GLN A 170 19.80 1.35 -26.23
C GLN A 170 18.50 1.21 -27.04
N ALA A 171 17.34 1.29 -26.39
CA ALA A 171 16.05 1.17 -27.04
C ALA A 171 15.77 2.33 -28.01
N CYS A 172 16.28 3.55 -27.78
CA CYS A 172 16.12 4.70 -28.67
C CYS A 172 14.67 4.90 -29.17
N ASP A 173 13.71 5.00 -28.25
CA ASP A 173 12.26 5.12 -28.51
C ASP A 173 11.61 3.90 -29.21
N GLN A 174 12.32 2.76 -29.30
CA GLN A 174 11.73 1.50 -29.76
C GLN A 174 10.96 0.83 -28.62
N GLU A 175 9.65 1.03 -28.60
CA GLU A 175 8.76 0.58 -27.53
C GLU A 175 8.91 -0.92 -27.17
N ALA A 176 9.16 -1.80 -28.14
CA ALA A 176 9.38 -3.23 -27.88
C ALA A 176 10.61 -3.48 -26.98
N MET A 177 11.69 -2.73 -27.19
CA MET A 177 12.91 -2.81 -26.37
C MET A 177 12.72 -2.11 -25.02
N GLU A 178 12.00 -0.99 -24.97
CA GLU A 178 11.66 -0.32 -23.71
C GLU A 178 10.83 -1.22 -22.80
N ARG A 179 9.82 -1.91 -23.37
CA ARG A 179 9.03 -2.92 -22.66
C ARG A 179 9.90 -4.08 -22.19
N ALA A 180 10.86 -4.53 -22.99
CA ALA A 180 11.79 -5.58 -22.58
C ALA A 180 12.68 -5.14 -21.40
N ALA A 181 13.20 -3.92 -21.42
CA ALA A 181 13.95 -3.33 -20.31
C ALA A 181 13.09 -3.26 -19.05
N TRP A 182 11.86 -2.77 -19.18
CA TRP A 182 10.90 -2.69 -18.08
C TRP A 182 10.54 -4.07 -17.51
N ARG A 183 10.21 -5.06 -18.35
CA ARG A 183 9.92 -6.43 -17.94
C ARG A 183 11.05 -7.04 -17.10
N THR A 184 12.29 -6.82 -17.51
CA THR A 184 13.48 -7.28 -16.76
C THR A 184 13.49 -6.69 -15.35
N LEU A 185 13.31 -5.36 -15.22
CA LEU A 185 13.30 -4.70 -13.91
C LEU A 185 12.11 -5.14 -13.03
N VAL A 186 10.92 -5.24 -13.62
CA VAL A 186 9.70 -5.70 -12.93
C VAL A 186 9.83 -7.15 -12.45
N SER A 187 10.46 -8.02 -13.23
CA SER A 187 10.67 -9.42 -12.82
C SER A 187 11.51 -9.54 -11.54
N SER A 188 12.50 -8.65 -11.39
CA SER A 188 13.40 -8.62 -10.23
C SER A 188 12.76 -8.00 -9.00
N HIS A 189 12.00 -6.90 -9.15
CA HIS A 189 11.59 -6.05 -8.02
C HIS A 189 10.08 -5.87 -7.85
N GLY A 190 9.25 -6.28 -8.82
CA GLY A 190 7.83 -5.92 -8.90
C GLY A 190 7.62 -4.50 -9.47
N SER A 191 6.45 -4.24 -10.06
CA SER A 191 6.19 -3.00 -10.81
C SER A 191 6.25 -1.73 -9.94
N GLY A 192 5.76 -1.84 -8.71
CA GLY A 192 5.78 -0.77 -7.72
C GLY A 192 7.19 -0.32 -7.35
N ARG A 193 8.02 -1.26 -6.89
CA ARG A 193 9.41 -0.98 -6.52
C ARG A 193 10.26 -0.57 -7.72
N ALA A 194 10.07 -1.20 -8.88
CA ALA A 194 10.71 -0.80 -10.13
C ALA A 194 10.39 0.66 -10.48
N SER A 195 9.12 1.06 -10.41
CA SER A 195 8.66 2.43 -10.67
C SER A 195 9.29 3.42 -9.69
N TRP A 196 9.36 3.06 -8.41
CA TRP A 196 10.00 3.88 -7.38
C TRP A 196 11.50 4.07 -7.67
N LEU A 197 12.21 3.00 -8.03
CA LEU A 197 13.64 3.06 -8.32
C LEU A 197 13.94 4.00 -9.51
N ILE A 198 13.26 3.84 -10.64
CA ILE A 198 13.53 4.66 -11.83
C ILE A 198 13.11 6.13 -11.64
N ARG A 199 12.12 6.42 -10.78
CA ARG A 199 11.72 7.80 -10.48
C ARG A 199 12.74 8.52 -9.61
N ASN A 200 13.34 7.81 -8.65
CA ASN A 200 14.28 8.39 -7.68
C ASN A 200 15.75 8.35 -8.16
N TYR A 201 16.10 7.41 -9.04
CA TYR A 201 17.46 7.21 -9.53
C TYR A 201 17.52 7.32 -11.05
N LYS A 202 17.56 8.56 -11.55
CA LYS A 202 17.68 8.89 -12.97
C LYS A 202 19.14 9.18 -13.36
N PRO A 203 19.52 9.00 -14.63
CA PRO A 203 20.80 9.49 -15.14
C PRO A 203 20.92 11.01 -14.98
N GLU A 204 22.13 11.53 -14.80
CA GLU A 204 22.39 12.97 -14.65
C GLU A 204 22.39 13.71 -15.99
N ASN A 205 22.50 12.98 -17.11
CA ASN A 205 22.51 13.52 -18.46
C ASN A 205 21.31 13.05 -19.34
N PRO A 206 20.04 13.16 -18.88
CA PRO A 206 18.89 12.63 -19.61
C PRO A 206 18.71 13.29 -21.00
N ASP A 207 19.10 14.55 -21.15
CA ASP A 207 19.00 15.29 -22.41
C ASP A 207 19.98 14.78 -23.49
N GLN A 208 20.94 13.92 -23.12
CA GLN A 208 21.90 13.30 -24.03
C GLN A 208 21.47 11.90 -24.48
N GLN A 209 20.24 11.47 -24.14
CA GLN A 209 19.73 10.18 -24.60
C GLN A 209 19.76 10.12 -26.14
N PRO A 210 20.40 9.09 -26.73
CA PRO A 210 20.52 8.99 -28.18
C PRO A 210 19.16 8.76 -28.82
N LYS A 211 18.99 9.31 -30.03
CA LYS A 211 17.81 9.11 -30.88
C LYS A 211 18.27 8.57 -32.22
N LYS A 212 17.60 7.54 -32.73
CA LYS A 212 17.88 7.02 -34.07
C LYS A 212 17.48 8.07 -35.10
N VAL A 213 18.46 8.56 -35.85
CA VAL A 213 18.23 9.43 -37.02
C VAL A 213 18.07 8.56 -38.26
N ASN A 214 18.84 7.47 -38.35
CA ASN A 214 18.74 6.45 -39.38
C ASN A 214 18.32 5.10 -38.78
N PRO A 215 17.64 4.24 -39.56
CA PRO A 215 17.28 2.89 -39.12
C PRO A 215 18.47 2.03 -38.67
N ASN A 216 19.66 2.29 -39.23
CA ASN A 216 20.89 1.55 -38.98
C ASN A 216 21.74 2.14 -37.84
N ASP A 217 21.30 3.22 -37.17
CA ASP A 217 22.04 3.75 -36.03
C ASP A 217 22.01 2.76 -34.85
N PHE A 218 23.19 2.50 -34.29
CA PHE A 218 23.38 1.55 -33.19
C PHE A 218 24.24 2.18 -32.10
N PHE A 219 23.72 2.25 -30.88
CA PHE A 219 24.40 2.94 -29.78
C PHE A 219 24.99 1.95 -28.78
N LEU A 220 26.29 2.08 -28.53
CA LEU A 220 26.98 1.40 -27.44
C LEU A 220 26.87 2.25 -26.18
N VAL A 221 26.20 1.75 -25.15
CA VAL A 221 25.97 2.53 -23.93
C VAL A 221 26.97 2.12 -22.87
N ILE A 222 27.73 3.09 -22.36
CA ILE A 222 28.65 2.92 -21.24
C ILE A 222 28.00 3.53 -20.00
N SER A 223 27.48 2.70 -19.09
CA SER A 223 26.90 3.17 -17.83
C SER A 223 27.99 3.51 -16.80
N ALA A 224 28.42 4.76 -16.79
CA ALA A 224 29.50 5.23 -15.95
C ALA A 224 28.97 5.74 -14.60
N ILE A 225 29.53 5.23 -13.50
CA ILE A 225 29.27 5.76 -12.16
C ILE A 225 30.18 6.95 -11.84
N ASP A 226 31.36 6.99 -12.46
CA ASP A 226 32.27 8.14 -12.42
C ASP A 226 32.70 8.45 -13.85
N LEU A 227 32.33 9.62 -14.38
CA LEU A 227 32.74 10.00 -15.72
C LEU A 227 34.25 10.32 -15.79
N PRO A 228 34.93 9.94 -16.89
CA PRO A 228 36.31 10.35 -17.10
C PRO A 228 36.39 11.87 -17.34
N PRO A 229 37.58 12.48 -17.23
CA PRO A 229 37.78 13.89 -17.55
C PRO A 229 37.24 14.24 -18.94
N ASP A 230 36.67 15.43 -19.11
CA ASP A 230 36.02 15.86 -20.37
C ASP A 230 36.88 15.63 -21.61
N ALA A 231 38.17 15.96 -21.51
CA ALA A 231 39.14 15.80 -22.61
C ALA A 231 39.31 14.33 -23.06
N HIS A 232 39.03 13.36 -22.19
CA HIS A 232 39.24 11.93 -22.44
C HIS A 232 37.95 11.21 -22.86
N ARG A 233 36.77 11.81 -22.65
CA ARG A 233 35.47 11.20 -22.99
C ARG A 233 35.39 10.84 -24.46
N LYS A 234 35.62 11.80 -25.36
CA LYS A 234 35.54 11.57 -26.81
C LYS A 234 36.51 10.48 -27.30
N PRO A 235 37.81 10.49 -26.94
CA PRO A 235 38.72 9.39 -27.28
C PRO A 235 38.22 7.99 -26.87
N ILE A 236 37.59 7.86 -25.69
CA ILE A 236 37.04 6.59 -25.20
C ILE A 236 35.84 6.16 -26.05
N LEU A 237 34.92 7.08 -26.34
CA LEU A 237 33.75 6.79 -27.19
C LEU A 237 34.16 6.41 -28.61
N ASP A 238 35.11 7.14 -29.20
CA ASP A 238 35.65 6.86 -30.53
C ASP A 238 36.34 5.48 -30.57
N PHE A 239 37.09 5.12 -29.51
CA PHE A 239 37.70 3.80 -29.37
C PHE A 239 36.66 2.68 -29.39
N TRP A 240 35.64 2.72 -28.54
CA TRP A 240 34.65 1.64 -28.46
C TRP A 240 33.82 1.50 -29.73
N SER A 241 33.49 2.64 -30.36
CA SER A 241 32.82 2.65 -31.66
C SER A 241 33.66 1.96 -32.74
N ALA A 242 34.96 2.25 -32.79
CA ALA A 242 35.89 1.63 -33.74
C ALA A 242 36.17 0.16 -33.40
N TYR A 243 36.29 -0.18 -32.12
CA TYR A 243 36.53 -1.53 -31.62
C TYR A 243 35.40 -2.48 -32.01
N TYR A 244 34.15 -2.04 -31.88
CA TYR A 244 32.99 -2.82 -32.28
C TYR A 244 32.91 -2.96 -33.81
N LYS A 245 33.12 -1.87 -34.57
CA LYS A 245 33.14 -1.89 -36.04
C LYS A 245 34.23 -2.78 -36.63
N ALA A 246 35.31 -3.02 -35.89
CA ALA A 246 36.38 -3.92 -36.31
C ALA A 246 35.95 -5.39 -36.36
N ASP A 247 34.86 -5.78 -35.68
CA ASP A 247 34.25 -7.12 -35.73
C ASP A 247 35.28 -8.27 -35.60
N GLY A 248 36.21 -8.14 -34.66
CA GLY A 248 37.26 -9.14 -34.43
C GLY A 248 38.50 -9.05 -35.35
N ASP A 249 38.58 -8.08 -36.27
CA ASP A 249 39.82 -7.77 -37.00
C ASP A 249 40.87 -7.21 -36.05
N ALA A 250 41.86 -8.05 -35.73
CA ALA A 250 42.96 -7.72 -34.84
C ALA A 250 43.76 -6.48 -35.28
N THR A 251 43.88 -6.22 -36.59
CA THR A 251 44.60 -5.05 -37.12
C THR A 251 43.81 -3.77 -36.85
N ALA A 252 42.52 -3.79 -37.14
CA ALA A 252 41.64 -2.65 -36.92
C ALA A 252 41.43 -2.36 -35.41
N GLN A 253 41.30 -3.39 -34.58
CA GLN A 253 41.24 -3.25 -33.12
C GLN A 253 42.54 -2.69 -32.54
N ASN A 254 43.70 -3.16 -33.01
CA ASN A 254 44.98 -2.61 -32.58
C ASN A 254 45.14 -1.15 -33.03
N ASN A 255 44.67 -0.79 -34.22
CA ASN A 255 44.67 0.61 -34.67
C ASN A 255 43.81 1.50 -33.76
N ALA A 256 42.59 1.08 -33.42
CA ALA A 256 41.73 1.78 -32.48
C ALA A 256 42.41 1.95 -31.11
N TYR A 257 43.06 0.89 -30.61
CA TYR A 257 43.84 0.94 -29.38
C TYR A 257 44.98 1.97 -29.45
N GLN A 258 45.78 1.99 -30.52
CA GLN A 258 46.86 2.95 -30.68
C GLN A 258 46.36 4.41 -30.76
N ILE A 259 45.18 4.65 -31.33
CA ILE A 259 44.54 5.97 -31.33
C ILE A 259 44.19 6.41 -29.91
N LEU A 260 43.62 5.51 -29.09
CA LEU A 260 43.33 5.81 -27.69
C LEU A 260 44.61 6.07 -26.89
N VAL A 261 45.64 5.23 -27.06
CA VAL A 261 46.95 5.39 -26.41
C VAL A 261 47.57 6.75 -26.74
N ALA A 262 47.48 7.19 -28.00
CA ALA A 262 47.99 8.50 -28.42
C ALA A 262 47.25 9.67 -27.73
N ALA A 263 45.98 9.50 -27.35
CA ALA A 263 45.19 10.53 -26.70
C ALA A 263 45.38 10.58 -25.17
N VAL A 264 45.55 9.44 -24.49
CA VAL A 264 45.51 9.37 -23.01
C VAL A 264 46.72 8.72 -22.35
N SER A 265 47.71 8.21 -23.10
CA SER A 265 48.81 7.31 -22.69
C SER A 265 48.40 5.85 -22.52
N GLU A 266 49.37 4.95 -22.63
CA GLU A 266 49.14 3.49 -22.59
C GLU A 266 48.58 3.02 -21.25
N THR A 267 49.10 3.53 -20.15
CA THR A 267 48.63 3.17 -18.80
C THR A 267 47.17 3.56 -18.60
N GLN A 268 46.78 4.76 -19.02
CA GLN A 268 45.38 5.20 -18.89
C GLN A 268 44.44 4.54 -19.90
N ALA A 269 44.90 4.26 -21.12
CA ALA A 269 44.10 3.54 -22.10
C ALA A 269 43.65 2.17 -21.54
N ASN A 270 44.56 1.42 -20.92
CA ASN A 270 44.22 0.15 -20.28
C ASN A 270 43.21 0.31 -19.13
N ILE A 271 43.37 1.34 -18.29
CA ILE A 271 42.41 1.65 -17.21
C ILE A 271 41.02 1.96 -17.79
N TYR A 272 40.95 2.72 -18.89
CA TYR A 272 39.68 3.08 -19.50
C TYR A 272 39.00 1.91 -20.21
N ILE A 273 39.76 1.04 -20.85
CA ILE A 273 39.21 -0.18 -21.49
C ILE A 273 38.62 -1.12 -20.43
N GLU A 274 39.25 -1.22 -19.27
CA GLU A 274 38.75 -2.06 -18.18
C GLU A 274 37.51 -1.46 -17.50
N ASN A 275 37.52 -0.14 -17.21
CA ASN A 275 36.48 0.49 -16.39
C ASN A 275 35.29 1.04 -17.18
N TYR A 276 35.44 1.29 -18.48
CA TYR A 276 34.40 1.93 -19.31
C TYR A 276 33.96 1.02 -20.47
N LYS A 277 33.79 -0.28 -20.21
CA LYS A 277 33.24 -1.23 -21.20
C LYS A 277 31.75 -0.94 -21.45
N PRO A 278 31.29 -0.87 -22.72
CA PRO A 278 29.86 -0.76 -23.01
C PRO A 278 29.06 -1.95 -22.50
N ASP A 279 27.89 -1.69 -21.91
CA ASP A 279 27.01 -2.72 -21.31
C ASP A 279 26.49 -3.71 -22.37
N ASN A 280 26.30 -3.24 -23.60
CA ASN A 280 25.80 -4.01 -24.73
C ASN A 280 26.89 -4.47 -25.70
N LEU A 281 28.17 -4.45 -25.30
CA LEU A 281 29.26 -4.88 -26.18
C LEU A 281 29.11 -6.33 -26.65
N ASP A 282 28.68 -7.22 -25.73
CA ASP A 282 28.60 -8.66 -25.98
C ASP A 282 27.24 -9.08 -26.58
N GLN A 283 26.33 -8.13 -26.83
CA GLN A 283 25.14 -8.41 -27.63
C GLN A 283 25.59 -8.69 -29.07
N THR A 284 25.62 -9.98 -29.41
CA THR A 284 26.13 -10.50 -30.68
C THR A 284 25.43 -9.85 -31.90
N ALA A 285 26.05 -9.95 -33.07
CA ALA A 285 25.62 -9.47 -34.40
C ALA A 285 24.20 -9.91 -34.88
N ALA A 286 23.35 -10.42 -33.98
CA ALA A 286 21.94 -10.70 -34.21
C ALA A 286 21.04 -9.44 -34.16
N VAL A 287 21.51 -8.33 -33.58
CA VAL A 287 20.71 -7.09 -33.40
C VAL A 287 21.23 -5.89 -34.20
N ALA A 288 22.55 -5.78 -34.41
CA ALA A 288 23.13 -4.70 -35.21
C ALA A 288 23.17 -5.07 -36.71
N PRO A 289 22.66 -4.22 -37.62
CA PRO A 289 22.84 -4.39 -39.05
C PRO A 289 24.33 -4.49 -39.44
N ALA A 290 24.66 -5.26 -40.48
CA ALA A 290 26.04 -5.35 -40.99
C ALA A 290 26.63 -4.01 -41.45
N ASP A 291 25.77 -3.01 -41.71
CA ASP A 291 26.07 -1.64 -42.08
C ASP A 291 25.69 -0.62 -40.97
N ALA A 292 25.67 -1.05 -39.71
CA ALA A 292 25.28 -0.20 -38.59
C ALA A 292 26.18 1.04 -38.43
N ASN A 293 25.55 2.20 -38.24
CA ASN A 293 26.24 3.41 -37.78
C ASN A 293 26.46 3.29 -36.28
N VAL A 294 27.57 2.69 -35.87
CA VAL A 294 27.89 2.49 -34.46
C VAL A 294 28.49 3.75 -33.84
N GLU A 295 27.88 4.20 -32.74
CA GLU A 295 28.33 5.31 -31.89
C GLU A 295 28.26 4.90 -30.41
N ALA A 296 29.33 5.12 -29.66
CA ALA A 296 29.33 4.93 -28.22
C ALA A 296 28.89 6.20 -27.49
N VAL A 297 28.14 6.04 -26.40
CA VAL A 297 27.64 7.15 -25.56
C VAL A 297 27.85 6.83 -24.08
N PHE A 298 28.07 7.88 -23.27
CA PHE A 298 28.10 7.76 -21.81
C PHE A 298 26.71 8.01 -21.22
N LEU A 299 26.25 7.06 -20.42
CA LEU A 299 25.15 7.26 -19.48
C LEU A 299 25.77 7.67 -18.14
N ASP A 300 25.58 8.93 -17.73
CA ASP A 300 26.08 9.44 -16.46
C ASP A 300 25.15 8.98 -15.33
N PHE A 301 25.66 8.09 -14.49
CA PHE A 301 24.92 7.50 -13.38
C PHE A 301 25.63 7.73 -12.04
N ALA A 302 26.24 8.91 -11.87
CA ALA A 302 26.95 9.31 -10.65
C ALA A 302 26.08 9.33 -9.38
N ILE A 303 24.76 9.38 -9.54
CA ILE A 303 23.80 9.27 -8.44
C ILE A 303 24.02 8.02 -7.57
N ILE A 304 24.52 6.90 -8.10
CA ILE A 304 24.83 5.70 -7.29
C ILE A 304 25.92 5.99 -6.27
N ASN A 305 26.96 6.75 -6.61
CA ASN A 305 28.06 7.08 -5.70
C ASN A 305 27.62 8.01 -4.57
N GLN A 306 26.58 8.80 -4.80
CA GLN A 306 26.01 9.76 -3.83
C GLN A 306 24.87 9.16 -3.01
N THR A 307 24.44 7.94 -3.31
CA THR A 307 23.29 7.29 -2.68
C THR A 307 23.73 6.36 -1.56
N ASP A 308 23.11 6.53 -0.38
CA ASP A 308 23.20 5.53 0.69
C ASP A 308 22.59 4.21 0.23
N THR A 309 23.34 3.12 0.35
CA THR A 309 22.91 1.79 -0.08
C THR A 309 23.00 0.78 1.04
N LYS A 310 22.08 -0.17 1.04
CA LYS A 310 22.16 -1.38 1.87
C LYS A 310 22.67 -2.58 1.09
N LYS A 311 23.28 -3.54 1.78
CA LYS A 311 23.77 -4.76 1.11
C LYS A 311 22.63 -5.71 0.74
N GLN A 312 21.72 -5.94 1.68
CA GLN A 312 20.65 -6.93 1.54
C GLN A 312 19.38 -6.28 1.02
N SER A 313 18.54 -7.05 0.33
CA SER A 313 17.24 -6.57 -0.12
C SER A 313 16.29 -6.27 1.03
N TRP A 314 16.43 -7.00 2.14
CA TRP A 314 15.71 -6.80 3.39
C TRP A 314 16.70 -6.46 4.50
N SER A 315 16.51 -5.32 5.16
CA SER A 315 17.44 -4.85 6.18
C SER A 315 16.78 -4.14 7.36
N GLN A 316 15.46 -3.94 7.32
CA GLN A 316 14.70 -3.33 8.41
C GLN A 316 13.51 -4.19 8.78
N ALA A 317 13.16 -4.20 10.06
CA ALA A 317 11.98 -4.91 10.52
C ALA A 317 10.68 -4.31 9.94
N PRO A 318 9.74 -5.15 9.47
CA PRO A 318 8.37 -4.74 9.20
C PRO A 318 7.75 -4.06 10.42
N LYS A 319 6.94 -3.02 10.22
CA LYS A 319 6.34 -2.26 11.32
C LYS A 319 4.93 -1.77 11.00
N THR A 320 4.21 -1.28 12.00
CA THR A 320 2.93 -0.60 11.80
C THR A 320 2.84 0.66 12.65
N THR A 321 2.28 1.72 12.06
CA THR A 321 2.05 3.03 12.70
C THR A 321 0.56 3.38 12.78
N VAL A 322 -0.30 2.64 12.07
CA VAL A 322 -1.74 2.91 11.89
C VAL A 322 -2.63 2.22 12.92
N LEU A 323 -2.06 1.43 13.83
CA LEU A 323 -2.81 0.82 14.92
C LEU A 323 -3.45 1.86 15.85
N PRO A 324 -4.59 1.51 16.48
CA PRO A 324 -5.20 2.34 17.51
C PRO A 324 -4.27 2.49 18.72
N ASP A 325 -4.53 3.46 19.59
CA ASP A 325 -3.73 3.62 20.80
C ASP A 325 -4.00 2.48 21.80
N ARG A 326 -5.24 1.95 21.80
CA ARG A 326 -5.71 0.81 22.60
C ARG A 326 -6.80 0.04 21.87
N PHE A 327 -6.89 -1.26 22.15
CA PHE A 327 -8.07 -2.05 21.83
C PHE A 327 -9.05 -2.12 23.01
N VAL A 328 -10.34 -2.18 22.69
CA VAL A 328 -11.44 -2.55 23.58
C VAL A 328 -11.96 -3.91 23.12
N LEU A 329 -11.90 -4.88 24.01
CA LEU A 329 -12.44 -6.22 23.80
C LEU A 329 -13.84 -6.31 24.43
N ILE A 330 -14.82 -6.69 23.61
CA ILE A 330 -16.23 -6.78 23.99
C ILE A 330 -16.72 -8.20 23.70
N GLY A 331 -17.27 -8.88 24.71
CA GLY A 331 -17.88 -10.19 24.58
C GLY A 331 -19.38 -10.13 24.78
N TYR A 332 -20.13 -10.86 23.95
CA TYR A 332 -21.59 -10.91 23.99
C TYR A 332 -22.11 -12.31 24.33
N GLU A 333 -23.07 -12.37 25.25
CA GLU A 333 -23.95 -13.50 25.46
C GLU A 333 -25.32 -13.13 24.90
N ASN A 334 -25.70 -13.77 23.80
CA ASN A 334 -26.82 -13.31 22.96
C ASN A 334 -26.58 -11.83 22.55
N ASP A 335 -27.53 -10.94 22.80
CA ASP A 335 -27.40 -9.51 22.48
C ASP A 335 -26.96 -8.66 23.69
N THR A 336 -26.58 -9.30 24.80
CA THR A 336 -26.12 -8.63 26.03
C THR A 336 -24.61 -8.64 26.15
N VAL A 337 -24.02 -7.50 26.50
CA VAL A 337 -22.58 -7.37 26.78
C VAL A 337 -22.26 -8.14 28.06
N ALA A 338 -21.51 -9.24 27.92
CA ALA A 338 -21.06 -10.07 29.02
C ALA A 338 -19.81 -9.49 29.68
N PHE A 339 -18.90 -8.93 28.88
CA PHE A 339 -17.75 -8.18 29.36
C PHE A 339 -17.32 -7.11 28.37
N GLU A 340 -16.70 -6.08 28.91
CA GLU A 340 -16.01 -5.01 28.17
C GLU A 340 -14.70 -4.69 28.89
N ARG A 341 -13.58 -4.76 28.15
CA ARG A 341 -12.23 -4.57 28.71
C ARG A 341 -11.35 -3.76 27.77
N VAL A 342 -10.67 -2.76 28.33
CA VAL A 342 -9.66 -1.96 27.63
C VAL A 342 -8.29 -2.59 27.82
N GLY A 343 -7.54 -2.70 26.74
CA GLY A 343 -6.18 -3.21 26.72
C GLY A 343 -5.15 -2.18 27.17
N ASN A 344 -3.91 -2.63 27.29
CA ASN A 344 -2.78 -1.73 27.47
C ASN A 344 -2.53 -0.88 26.22
N ALA A 345 -1.75 0.19 26.41
CA ALA A 345 -1.35 1.05 25.31
C ALA A 345 -0.47 0.30 24.30
N ILE A 346 -0.73 0.53 23.01
CA ILE A 346 0.01 -0.07 21.91
C ILE A 346 1.19 0.84 21.53
N PRO A 347 2.43 0.34 21.52
CA PRO A 347 3.57 1.14 21.04
C PRO A 347 3.42 1.56 19.59
N SER A 348 3.91 2.75 19.25
CA SER A 348 3.90 3.28 17.89
C SER A 348 5.30 3.80 17.50
N PRO A 349 5.96 3.21 16.49
CA PRO A 349 5.53 2.03 15.73
C PRO A 349 5.56 0.74 16.57
N LEU A 350 4.78 -0.26 16.15
CA LEU A 350 4.89 -1.65 16.61
C LEU A 350 5.68 -2.46 15.58
N ILE A 351 6.68 -3.21 16.03
CA ILE A 351 7.47 -4.10 15.17
C ILE A 351 6.71 -5.40 14.92
N MET A 352 6.62 -5.78 13.65
CA MET A 352 5.76 -6.84 13.11
C MET A 352 6.54 -8.02 12.54
N GLY A 353 7.88 -7.99 12.59
CA GLY A 353 8.72 -9.05 12.06
C GLY A 353 10.19 -8.92 12.48
N PRO A 354 11.01 -9.92 12.11
CA PRO A 354 12.41 -9.97 12.51
C PRO A 354 13.18 -8.75 12.01
N ASP A 355 14.20 -8.34 12.77
CA ASP A 355 15.14 -7.31 12.33
C ASP A 355 16.47 -7.96 11.89
N PRO A 356 16.75 -8.06 10.58
CA PRO A 356 17.97 -8.66 10.07
C PRO A 356 19.22 -7.78 10.32
N SER A 357 19.07 -6.52 10.73
CA SER A 357 20.19 -5.63 11.04
C SER A 357 20.78 -5.84 12.44
N LEU A 358 20.08 -6.57 13.32
CA LEU A 358 20.58 -6.87 14.66
C LEU A 358 21.85 -7.73 14.62
N GLU A 359 22.70 -7.58 15.63
CA GLU A 359 23.84 -8.47 15.89
C GLU A 359 23.37 -9.93 15.89
N LYS A 360 24.17 -10.83 15.31
CA LYS A 360 23.82 -12.27 15.17
C LYS A 360 23.38 -12.89 16.49
N GLU A 361 23.93 -12.41 17.60
CA GLU A 361 23.63 -12.88 18.94
C GLU A 361 22.20 -12.58 19.37
N LYS A 362 21.62 -11.49 18.86
CA LYS A 362 20.28 -10.97 19.14
C LYS A 362 19.24 -11.32 18.08
N GLN A 363 19.64 -11.91 16.96
CA GLN A 363 18.72 -12.40 15.93
C GLN A 363 17.95 -13.64 16.40
N ILE A 364 16.94 -14.04 15.63
CA ILE A 364 16.17 -15.26 15.91
C ILE A 364 17.10 -16.47 15.87
N LYS A 365 17.06 -17.27 16.94
CA LYS A 365 17.84 -18.50 17.06
C LYS A 365 16.96 -19.65 17.51
N GLN A 366 17.38 -20.85 17.17
CA GLN A 366 16.80 -22.06 17.70
C GLN A 366 17.84 -22.76 18.59
N GLU A 367 17.62 -22.75 19.89
CA GLU A 367 18.46 -23.47 20.86
C GLU A 367 17.61 -24.51 21.58
N ASN A 368 18.05 -25.77 21.58
CA ASN A 368 17.36 -26.90 22.25
C ASN A 368 15.86 -27.05 21.89
N GLY A 369 15.48 -26.70 20.66
CA GLY A 369 14.09 -26.78 20.20
C GLY A 369 13.21 -25.58 20.59
N VAL A 370 13.75 -24.61 21.31
CA VAL A 370 13.09 -23.34 21.64
C VAL A 370 13.54 -22.26 20.67
N ILE A 371 12.59 -21.52 20.11
CA ILE A 371 12.87 -20.36 19.26
C ILE A 371 13.03 -19.15 20.18
N GLU A 372 14.26 -18.63 20.27
CA GLU A 372 14.55 -17.36 20.92
C GLU A 372 14.39 -16.24 19.90
N VAL A 373 13.63 -15.20 20.27
CA VAL A 373 13.36 -14.04 19.43
C VAL A 373 13.83 -12.76 20.10
N ASN A 374 14.12 -11.72 19.30
CA ASN A 374 14.47 -10.41 19.83
C ASN A 374 13.30 -9.76 20.59
N GLU A 375 13.63 -8.84 21.48
CA GLU A 375 12.67 -8.18 22.38
C GLU A 375 11.48 -7.56 21.64
N ASP A 376 11.73 -6.91 20.50
CA ASP A 376 10.70 -6.18 19.76
C ASP A 376 9.59 -7.06 19.16
N ILE A 377 9.86 -8.34 18.91
CA ILE A 377 8.88 -9.30 18.39
C ILE A 377 8.48 -10.37 19.41
N ARG A 378 8.96 -10.26 20.66
CA ARG A 378 8.65 -11.24 21.70
C ARG A 378 7.15 -11.38 21.93
N TRP A 379 6.39 -10.30 21.76
CA TRP A 379 4.93 -10.29 21.83
C TRP A 379 4.23 -11.29 20.89
N MET A 380 4.87 -11.69 19.79
CA MET A 380 4.32 -12.64 18.82
C MET A 380 4.32 -14.08 19.37
N VAL A 381 5.31 -14.43 20.20
CA VAL A 381 5.50 -15.79 20.75
C VAL A 381 5.11 -15.89 22.22
N ASP A 382 5.40 -14.85 23.01
CA ASP A 382 5.06 -14.74 24.42
C ASP A 382 3.72 -14.03 24.61
N PHE A 383 2.80 -14.63 25.38
CA PHE A 383 1.46 -14.08 25.58
C PHE A 383 1.42 -12.94 26.61
N ASP A 384 2.29 -12.96 27.61
CA ASP A 384 2.36 -11.89 28.61
C ASP A 384 2.96 -10.62 28.00
N GLU A 385 3.94 -10.75 27.10
CA GLU A 385 4.43 -9.64 26.28
C GLU A 385 3.33 -9.07 25.36
N ALA A 386 2.51 -9.93 24.75
CA ALA A 386 1.35 -9.47 23.96
C ALA A 386 0.39 -8.63 24.81
N ILE A 387 0.12 -9.04 26.06
CA ILE A 387 -0.70 -8.27 27.00
C ILE A 387 -0.05 -6.92 27.30
N GLN A 388 1.25 -6.89 27.61
CA GLN A 388 1.97 -5.65 27.91
C GLN A 388 1.94 -4.66 26.73
N LYS A 389 2.03 -5.16 25.49
CA LYS A 389 1.98 -4.37 24.26
C LYS A 389 0.55 -4.05 23.78
N GLY A 390 -0.49 -4.37 24.55
CA GLY A 390 -1.88 -4.05 24.23
C GLY A 390 -2.57 -4.98 23.23
N LEU A 391 -1.94 -6.11 22.90
CA LEU A 391 -2.39 -7.09 21.89
C LEU A 391 -2.89 -8.40 22.51
N GLY A 392 -2.97 -8.48 23.84
CA GLY A 392 -3.40 -9.65 24.59
C GLY A 392 -4.35 -9.30 25.72
N PHE A 393 -5.29 -10.21 26.00
CA PHE A 393 -6.29 -10.07 27.06
C PHE A 393 -6.43 -11.37 27.84
N LYS A 394 -6.45 -11.28 29.18
CA LYS A 394 -6.88 -12.35 30.08
C LYS A 394 -8.17 -11.91 30.77
N ILE A 395 -9.27 -12.57 30.47
CA ILE A 395 -10.60 -12.23 30.97
C ILE A 395 -11.04 -13.34 31.93
N ASP A 396 -11.29 -13.01 33.20
CA ASP A 396 -11.91 -13.95 34.12
C ASP A 396 -13.36 -14.22 33.69
N ILE A 397 -13.73 -15.49 33.60
CA ILE A 397 -15.05 -15.95 33.16
C ILE A 397 -15.59 -16.99 34.14
N ASN A 398 -16.92 -17.14 34.20
CA ASN A 398 -17.57 -18.15 35.04
C ASN A 398 -17.63 -19.53 34.34
N THR A 399 -18.03 -20.57 35.08
CA THR A 399 -18.13 -21.95 34.57
C THR A 399 -19.14 -22.10 33.42
N THR A 400 -20.22 -21.32 33.45
CA THR A 400 -21.24 -21.30 32.38
C THR A 400 -20.66 -20.73 31.10
N GLN A 401 -19.93 -19.60 31.20
CA GLN A 401 -19.21 -18.98 30.08
C GLN A 401 -18.13 -19.90 29.51
N ALA A 402 -17.38 -20.59 30.37
CA ALA A 402 -16.35 -21.51 29.94
C ALA A 402 -16.88 -22.73 29.17
N SER A 403 -18.11 -23.15 29.46
CA SER A 403 -18.76 -24.30 28.80
C SER A 403 -19.56 -23.92 27.57
N ARG A 404 -20.26 -22.77 27.58
CA ARG A 404 -21.12 -22.32 26.48
C ARG A 404 -20.41 -21.40 25.48
N GLY A 405 -19.31 -20.76 25.89
CA GLY A 405 -18.65 -19.73 25.10
C GLY A 405 -19.44 -18.42 25.02
N PHE A 406 -19.11 -17.62 24.00
CA PHE A 406 -19.74 -16.34 23.71
C PHE A 406 -20.35 -16.38 22.31
N SER A 407 -21.46 -15.67 22.11
CA SER A 407 -22.09 -15.53 20.80
C SER A 407 -21.26 -14.67 19.82
N LYS A 408 -20.52 -13.70 20.37
CA LYS A 408 -19.68 -12.77 19.60
C LYS A 408 -18.56 -12.22 20.48
N ILE A 409 -17.37 -12.10 19.90
CA ILE A 409 -16.23 -11.38 20.49
C ILE A 409 -15.78 -10.35 19.48
N ILE A 410 -15.66 -9.10 19.91
CA ILE A 410 -15.27 -7.96 19.07
C ILE A 410 -14.04 -7.32 19.70
N ALA A 411 -13.03 -7.02 18.88
CA ALA A 411 -11.94 -6.12 19.24
C ALA A 411 -12.02 -4.87 18.35
N LEU A 412 -12.15 -3.70 18.98
CA LEU A 412 -12.23 -2.42 18.30
C LEU A 412 -11.26 -1.44 18.94
N GLY A 413 -10.67 -0.56 18.16
CA GLY A 413 -9.82 0.50 18.67
C GLY A 413 -9.84 1.68 17.72
N VAL A 414 -9.54 2.86 18.26
CA VAL A 414 -9.38 4.10 17.49
C VAL A 414 -8.06 4.75 17.88
N LYS A 415 -7.41 5.42 16.92
CA LYS A 415 -6.18 6.16 17.15
C LYS A 415 -6.52 7.61 17.51
N LEU A 416 -6.56 7.91 18.80
CA LEU A 416 -6.85 9.25 19.32
C LEU A 416 -5.61 10.17 19.25
N SER A 417 -4.42 9.58 19.16
CA SER A 417 -3.16 10.29 18.95
C SER A 417 -2.98 10.87 17.55
N ALA A 418 -3.95 10.72 16.64
CA ALA A 418 -3.99 11.33 15.32
C ALA A 418 -5.33 12.06 15.09
N ASP A 419 -5.30 13.26 14.50
CA ASP A 419 -6.48 13.90 13.91
C ASP A 419 -6.75 13.40 12.49
N GLU A 420 -7.79 13.94 11.85
CA GLU A 420 -8.11 13.75 10.45
C GLU A 420 -6.90 13.98 9.52
N GLN A 421 -6.10 15.04 9.77
CA GLN A 421 -4.96 15.36 8.92
C GLN A 421 -3.84 14.34 9.12
N LYS A 422 -3.45 14.09 10.38
CA LYS A 422 -2.39 13.10 10.66
C LYS A 422 -2.80 11.69 10.26
N GLY A 423 -4.08 11.35 10.40
CA GLY A 423 -4.66 10.07 9.98
C GLY A 423 -4.59 9.89 8.47
N ALA A 424 -4.96 10.91 7.70
CA ALA A 424 -4.81 10.94 6.25
C ALA A 424 -3.33 10.78 5.85
N GLU A 425 -2.41 11.59 6.41
CA GLU A 425 -0.97 11.49 6.12
C GLU A 425 -0.41 10.08 6.39
N GLN A 426 -0.82 9.44 7.49
CA GLN A 426 -0.38 8.08 7.83
C GLN A 426 -0.94 7.02 6.87
N LEU A 427 -2.20 7.16 6.46
CA LEU A 427 -2.83 6.26 5.48
C LEU A 427 -2.24 6.44 4.09
N GLU A 428 -2.02 7.69 3.66
CA GLU A 428 -1.38 8.04 2.39
C GLU A 428 0.04 7.45 2.32
N ALA A 429 0.85 7.65 3.35
CA ALA A 429 2.18 7.07 3.44
C ALA A 429 2.13 5.53 3.36
N LEU A 430 1.19 4.89 4.05
CA LEU A 430 1.02 3.43 4.00
C LEU A 430 0.61 2.94 2.60
N ILE A 431 -0.30 3.64 1.92
CA ILE A 431 -0.70 3.32 0.54
C ILE A 431 0.48 3.51 -0.41
N GLU A 432 1.23 4.61 -0.29
CA GLU A 432 2.42 4.85 -1.10
C GLU A 432 3.50 3.80 -0.88
N HIS A 433 3.73 3.39 0.37
CA HIS A 433 4.68 2.33 0.71
C HIS A 433 4.26 0.98 0.12
N HIS A 434 2.98 0.60 0.23
CA HIS A 434 2.47 -0.60 -0.43
C HIS A 434 2.61 -0.51 -1.96
N LYS A 435 2.23 0.63 -2.55
CA LYS A 435 2.33 0.90 -3.99
C LYS A 435 3.76 0.83 -4.51
N ASN A 436 4.72 1.34 -3.75
CA ASN A 436 6.15 1.38 -4.11
C ASN A 436 6.92 0.14 -3.61
N SER A 437 6.24 -0.84 -3.03
CA SER A 437 6.82 -2.13 -2.65
C SER A 437 6.75 -3.14 -3.80
N ARG A 438 7.42 -4.28 -3.64
CA ARG A 438 7.29 -5.42 -4.55
C ARG A 438 5.86 -5.98 -4.60
N LYS A 439 5.10 -5.88 -3.50
CA LYS A 439 3.74 -6.41 -3.39
C LYS A 439 2.74 -5.57 -4.21
N GLY A 440 2.99 -4.27 -4.32
CA GLY A 440 2.10 -3.35 -5.04
C GLY A 440 0.78 -3.06 -4.30
N PHE A 441 0.08 -2.07 -4.81
CA PHE A 441 -1.23 -1.62 -4.36
C PHE A 441 -2.04 -1.19 -5.59
N SER A 442 -3.27 -1.66 -5.72
CA SER A 442 -4.13 -1.40 -6.89
C SER A 442 -5.60 -1.39 -6.52
N ILE A 443 -6.43 -0.72 -7.31
CA ILE A 443 -7.89 -0.96 -7.26
C ILE A 443 -8.16 -2.35 -7.85
N LEU A 444 -9.13 -3.07 -7.31
CA LEU A 444 -9.57 -4.36 -7.83
C LEU A 444 -10.82 -4.17 -8.70
N PRO A 445 -10.72 -4.33 -10.04
CA PRO A 445 -11.88 -4.18 -10.94
C PRO A 445 -13.00 -5.16 -10.59
N GLN A 446 -14.24 -4.71 -10.71
CA GLN A 446 -15.41 -5.55 -10.52
C GLN A 446 -15.47 -6.67 -11.56
N GLY A 447 -15.94 -7.85 -11.13
CA GLY A 447 -15.97 -9.04 -11.98
C GLY A 447 -14.61 -9.72 -12.18
N THR A 448 -13.54 -9.30 -11.49
CA THR A 448 -12.24 -9.99 -11.53
C THR A 448 -12.42 -11.49 -11.18
N PRO A 449 -12.06 -12.43 -12.08
CA PRO A 449 -12.26 -13.85 -11.83
C PRO A 449 -11.49 -14.36 -10.61
N THR A 450 -12.16 -15.10 -9.72
CA THR A 450 -11.54 -15.63 -8.50
C THR A 450 -10.98 -17.05 -8.68
N ASN A 451 -11.39 -17.76 -9.73
CA ASN A 451 -10.97 -19.13 -10.03
C ASN A 451 -10.43 -19.24 -11.45
N ASN A 452 -9.51 -20.18 -11.67
CA ASN A 452 -9.13 -20.57 -13.03
C ASN A 452 -10.24 -21.46 -13.61
N THR A 453 -10.67 -21.14 -14.82
CA THR A 453 -11.53 -21.96 -15.66
C THR A 453 -10.73 -22.44 -16.88
N GLU A 454 -11.30 -23.35 -17.67
CA GLU A 454 -10.65 -23.80 -18.92
C GLU A 454 -10.49 -22.66 -19.96
N LYS A 455 -11.32 -21.61 -19.87
CA LYS A 455 -11.34 -20.50 -20.83
C LYS A 455 -10.62 -19.25 -20.33
N GLU A 456 -10.66 -19.00 -19.02
CA GLU A 456 -10.11 -17.80 -18.39
C GLU A 456 -9.41 -18.15 -17.07
N GLY A 457 -8.22 -17.61 -16.87
CA GLY A 457 -7.53 -17.69 -15.59
C GLY A 457 -8.14 -16.75 -14.56
N SER A 458 -7.91 -17.06 -13.28
CA SER A 458 -8.16 -16.12 -12.18
C SER A 458 -7.39 -14.82 -12.41
N GLY A 459 -7.91 -13.70 -11.88
CA GLY A 459 -7.23 -12.42 -11.89
C GLY A 459 -5.99 -12.37 -10.99
N TYR A 460 -5.67 -13.46 -10.28
CA TYR A 460 -4.47 -13.60 -9.48
C TYR A 460 -3.22 -13.74 -10.37
N ARG A 461 -2.21 -12.93 -10.10
CA ARG A 461 -0.86 -13.08 -10.67
C ARG A 461 0.17 -12.95 -9.55
N SER A 462 1.22 -13.77 -9.61
CA SER A 462 2.33 -13.73 -8.65
C SER A 462 3.21 -12.48 -8.81
N LEU A 463 3.22 -11.88 -10.00
CA LEU A 463 3.86 -10.63 -10.36
C LEU A 463 2.87 -9.80 -11.19
N ASP A 464 2.98 -8.48 -11.10
CA ASP A 464 2.16 -7.58 -11.93
C ASP A 464 2.43 -7.81 -13.41
N ASP A 465 1.43 -7.49 -14.23
CA ASP A 465 1.61 -7.43 -15.68
C ASP A 465 2.57 -6.28 -16.03
N ALA A 466 3.77 -6.65 -16.49
CA ALA A 466 4.80 -5.69 -16.85
C ALA A 466 4.38 -4.78 -18.01
N ASP A 467 3.61 -5.28 -18.99
CA ASP A 467 3.22 -4.47 -20.14
C ASP A 467 2.13 -3.46 -19.76
N LEU A 468 1.15 -3.91 -18.97
CA LEU A 468 0.12 -3.02 -18.45
C LEU A 468 0.70 -1.98 -17.49
N SER A 469 1.65 -2.36 -16.64
CA SER A 469 2.33 -1.41 -15.76
C SER A 469 3.24 -0.45 -16.53
N PHE A 470 3.80 -0.84 -17.68
CA PHE A 470 4.53 0.05 -18.58
C PHE A 470 3.61 1.10 -19.21
N ASP A 471 2.41 0.69 -19.65
CA ASP A 471 1.40 1.62 -20.19
C ASP A 471 1.00 2.67 -19.15
N ASN A 472 0.83 2.22 -17.90
CA ASN A 472 0.55 3.11 -16.78
C ASN A 472 1.75 4.00 -16.44
N LEU A 473 2.98 3.49 -16.53
CA LEU A 473 4.19 4.26 -16.27
C LEU A 473 4.35 5.43 -17.25
N ARG A 474 3.98 5.25 -18.53
CA ARG A 474 4.03 6.31 -19.55
C ARG A 474 2.97 7.40 -19.33
N LYS A 475 1.93 7.11 -18.55
CA LYS A 475 0.91 8.08 -18.16
C LYS A 475 1.33 8.76 -16.85
N GLU A 476 1.48 10.07 -16.86
CA GLU A 476 1.78 10.84 -15.63
C GLU A 476 0.65 10.74 -14.59
N LYS A 477 -0.59 10.55 -15.06
CA LYS A 477 -1.82 10.31 -14.31
C LYS A 477 -2.78 9.45 -15.14
N LEU A 478 -3.56 8.59 -14.49
CA LEU A 478 -4.54 7.73 -15.15
C LEU A 478 -5.92 8.40 -15.28
N PHE A 479 -6.26 9.34 -14.42
CA PHE A 479 -7.53 10.08 -14.50
C PHE A 479 -7.39 11.56 -14.16
N ASP A 480 -8.34 12.34 -14.67
CA ASP A 480 -8.55 13.74 -14.34
C ASP A 480 -9.65 13.90 -13.29
N LEU A 481 -9.50 14.90 -12.42
CA LEU A 481 -10.51 15.23 -11.43
C LEU A 481 -11.74 15.81 -12.11
N THR A 482 -12.91 15.29 -11.74
CA THR A 482 -14.19 15.82 -12.22
C THR A 482 -15.20 15.89 -11.08
N PRO A 483 -15.98 16.99 -10.96
CA PRO A 483 -17.11 17.04 -10.05
C PRO A 483 -18.31 16.22 -10.55
N ASP A 484 -18.33 15.84 -11.84
CA ASP A 484 -19.43 15.08 -12.43
C ASP A 484 -19.33 13.59 -12.07
N TRP A 485 -20.23 13.14 -11.20
CA TRP A 485 -20.32 11.77 -10.73
C TRP A 485 -20.57 10.75 -11.86
N LYS A 486 -21.07 11.19 -13.03
CA LYS A 486 -21.32 10.31 -14.19
C LYS A 486 -20.04 9.94 -14.93
N THR A 487 -18.99 10.73 -14.76
CA THR A 487 -17.69 10.55 -15.44
C THR A 487 -16.54 10.33 -14.47
N LYS A 488 -16.77 10.55 -13.17
CA LYS A 488 -15.82 10.32 -12.08
C LYS A 488 -15.31 8.88 -12.07
N LYS A 489 -13.97 8.74 -12.08
CA LYS A 489 -13.26 7.47 -12.08
C LYS A 489 -13.15 6.85 -10.69
N ASP A 490 -12.93 5.55 -10.64
CA ASP A 490 -12.87 4.77 -9.39
C ASP A 490 -11.77 5.28 -8.45
N GLY A 491 -10.63 5.72 -8.97
CA GLY A 491 -9.57 6.36 -8.18
C GLY A 491 -10.06 7.55 -7.37
N GLN A 492 -10.76 8.48 -8.01
CA GLN A 492 -11.30 9.67 -7.33
C GLN A 492 -12.35 9.27 -6.29
N TRP A 493 -13.21 8.28 -6.58
CA TRP A 493 -14.17 7.77 -5.59
C TRP A 493 -13.48 7.18 -4.36
N LEU A 494 -12.40 6.44 -4.53
CA LEU A 494 -11.62 5.88 -3.43
C LEU A 494 -10.98 6.98 -2.57
N ALA A 495 -10.33 7.97 -3.20
CA ALA A 495 -9.68 9.07 -2.48
C ALA A 495 -10.66 9.91 -1.67
N GLU A 496 -11.75 10.36 -2.31
CA GLU A 496 -12.80 11.15 -1.65
C GLU A 496 -13.48 10.37 -0.51
N SER A 497 -13.69 9.05 -0.67
CA SER A 497 -14.32 8.22 0.37
C SER A 497 -13.42 7.99 1.59
N LEU A 498 -12.11 7.94 1.39
CA LEU A 498 -11.13 7.75 2.47
C LEU A 498 -10.63 9.08 3.06
N GLY A 499 -10.93 10.21 2.43
CA GLY A 499 -10.45 11.53 2.85
C GLY A 499 -8.94 11.71 2.64
N ILE A 500 -8.40 11.14 1.56
CA ILE A 500 -6.98 11.23 1.19
C ILE A 500 -6.80 12.02 -0.11
N SER A 501 -5.58 12.47 -0.38
CA SER A 501 -5.21 13.17 -1.62
C SER A 501 -5.40 12.30 -2.86
N ASP A 502 -6.03 12.86 -3.90
CA ASP A 502 -6.18 12.20 -5.20
C ASP A 502 -4.83 11.85 -5.84
N THR A 503 -3.77 12.62 -5.57
CA THR A 503 -2.43 12.38 -6.14
C THR A 503 -1.86 11.03 -5.73
N VAL A 504 -2.26 10.49 -4.57
CA VAL A 504 -1.81 9.18 -4.08
C VAL A 504 -2.35 8.06 -4.96
N VAL A 505 -3.56 8.23 -5.53
CA VAL A 505 -4.27 7.22 -6.31
C VAL A 505 -4.28 7.49 -7.83
N GLN A 506 -3.95 8.71 -8.29
CA GLN A 506 -3.93 9.06 -9.72
C GLN A 506 -3.05 8.16 -10.59
N ASN A 507 -1.99 7.59 -10.00
CA ASN A 507 -1.03 6.73 -10.72
C ASN A 507 -1.13 5.26 -10.25
N MET A 508 -2.19 4.93 -9.51
CA MET A 508 -2.45 3.60 -9.01
C MET A 508 -3.10 2.74 -10.09
N MET A 509 -2.60 1.52 -10.28
CA MET A 509 -3.17 0.61 -11.27
C MET A 509 -4.69 0.47 -11.11
N TYR A 510 -5.41 0.58 -12.24
CA TYR A 510 -6.87 0.55 -12.36
C TYR A 510 -7.62 1.75 -11.75
N SER A 511 -6.94 2.84 -11.40
CA SER A 511 -7.62 4.03 -10.86
C SER A 511 -8.44 4.81 -11.90
N ASP A 512 -8.21 4.58 -13.19
CA ASP A 512 -9.03 5.06 -14.32
C ASP A 512 -10.27 4.21 -14.60
N GLY A 513 -10.52 3.19 -13.77
CA GLY A 513 -11.70 2.34 -13.80
C GLY A 513 -13.02 3.11 -13.78
N THR A 514 -14.04 2.47 -14.34
CA THR A 514 -15.38 3.03 -14.54
C THR A 514 -16.47 2.26 -13.78
N ASP A 515 -16.10 1.38 -12.85
CA ASP A 515 -17.06 0.51 -12.16
C ASP A 515 -18.15 1.31 -11.44
N GLN A 516 -17.76 2.40 -10.78
CA GLN A 516 -18.67 3.27 -10.04
C GLN A 516 -19.60 4.08 -10.96
N CYS A 517 -19.12 4.56 -12.11
CA CYS A 517 -19.95 5.33 -13.03
C CYS A 517 -20.85 4.41 -13.88
N GLU A 518 -20.37 3.24 -14.28
CA GLU A 518 -21.16 2.22 -14.98
C GLU A 518 -22.31 1.70 -14.14
N ALA A 519 -22.10 1.45 -12.84
CA ALA A 519 -23.17 1.03 -11.94
C ALA A 519 -24.31 2.06 -11.87
N ARG A 520 -23.96 3.37 -11.83
CA ARG A 520 -24.94 4.46 -11.82
C ARG A 520 -25.62 4.67 -13.17
N ALA A 521 -24.87 4.47 -14.26
CA ALA A 521 -25.42 4.49 -15.62
C ALA A 521 -26.45 3.36 -15.81
N MET A 522 -26.15 2.16 -15.29
CA MET A 522 -27.08 1.02 -15.31
C MET A 522 -28.37 1.33 -14.53
N ASN A 523 -28.27 1.88 -13.31
CA ASN A 523 -29.44 2.32 -12.56
C ASN A 523 -30.28 3.34 -13.35
N THR A 524 -29.62 4.30 -13.98
CA THR A 524 -30.27 5.34 -14.80
C THR A 524 -31.01 4.71 -15.99
N ALA A 525 -30.41 3.73 -16.67
CA ALA A 525 -31.01 3.04 -17.79
C ALA A 525 -32.20 2.16 -17.38
N LEU A 526 -32.12 1.50 -16.22
CA LEU A 526 -33.16 0.59 -15.72
C LEU A 526 -34.34 1.32 -15.05
N TRP A 527 -34.13 2.52 -14.52
CA TRP A 527 -35.16 3.30 -13.83
C TRP A 527 -36.52 3.34 -14.55
N PRO A 528 -36.63 3.78 -15.83
CA PRO A 528 -37.93 3.92 -16.48
C PRO A 528 -38.67 2.59 -16.65
N ALA A 529 -37.97 1.46 -16.71
CA ALA A 529 -38.58 0.13 -16.89
C ALA A 529 -38.84 -0.60 -15.56
N THR A 530 -38.36 -0.07 -14.43
CA THR A 530 -38.42 -0.73 -13.12
C THR A 530 -39.16 0.14 -12.10
N MET A 531 -38.44 0.78 -11.17
CA MET A 531 -39.03 1.61 -10.12
C MET A 531 -39.79 2.80 -10.68
N GLY A 532 -39.31 3.42 -11.77
CA GLY A 532 -39.96 4.57 -12.38
C GLY A 532 -41.36 4.24 -12.87
N TYR A 533 -41.52 3.21 -13.70
CA TYR A 533 -42.83 2.75 -14.16
C TYR A 533 -43.76 2.34 -13.01
N MET A 534 -43.20 1.63 -12.02
CA MET A 534 -43.98 1.21 -10.86
C MET A 534 -44.52 2.40 -10.06
N MET A 535 -43.69 3.39 -9.77
CA MET A 535 -44.10 4.56 -8.97
C MET A 535 -45.03 5.50 -9.73
N ASP A 536 -44.76 5.72 -11.01
CA ASP A 536 -45.51 6.66 -11.86
C ASP A 536 -46.86 6.09 -12.33
N SER A 537 -46.88 4.85 -12.81
CA SER A 537 -48.06 4.25 -13.42
C SER A 537 -48.79 3.27 -12.50
N LEU A 538 -48.08 2.31 -11.87
CA LEU A 538 -48.73 1.23 -11.12
C LEU A 538 -49.23 1.66 -9.74
N MET A 539 -48.56 2.65 -9.14
CA MET A 539 -48.88 3.16 -7.80
C MET A 539 -49.54 4.54 -7.82
N GLN A 540 -49.98 5.03 -8.98
CA GLN A 540 -50.71 6.30 -9.04
C GLN A 540 -51.99 6.26 -8.18
N PRO A 541 -52.32 7.30 -7.39
CA PRO A 541 -51.62 8.57 -7.18
C PRO A 541 -50.80 8.61 -5.88
N ILE A 542 -50.25 7.48 -5.41
CA ILE A 542 -49.58 7.37 -4.11
C ILE A 542 -48.34 8.28 -4.03
N PHE A 543 -47.58 8.40 -5.12
CA PHE A 543 -46.37 9.23 -5.18
C PHE A 543 -46.62 10.51 -5.97
N SER A 544 -46.10 11.63 -5.48
CA SER A 544 -46.05 12.87 -6.26
C SER A 544 -44.91 12.84 -7.27
N GLU A 545 -44.97 13.67 -8.32
CA GLU A 545 -43.86 13.83 -9.28
C GLU A 545 -42.53 14.14 -8.56
N SER A 546 -42.57 14.97 -7.51
CA SER A 546 -41.38 15.29 -6.72
C SER A 546 -40.85 14.08 -5.97
N ASP A 547 -41.71 13.21 -5.43
CA ASP A 547 -41.26 11.97 -4.78
C ASP A 547 -40.57 11.06 -5.80
N ILE A 548 -41.15 10.90 -7.00
CA ILE A 548 -40.60 10.09 -8.09
C ILE A 548 -39.22 10.63 -8.52
N GLU A 549 -39.09 11.94 -8.74
CA GLU A 549 -37.82 12.57 -9.10
C GLU A 549 -36.76 12.44 -8.00
N ASN A 550 -37.15 12.64 -6.74
CA ASN A 550 -36.25 12.48 -5.61
C ASN A 550 -35.78 11.05 -5.43
N THR A 551 -36.66 10.07 -5.61
CA THR A 551 -36.31 8.65 -5.57
C THR A 551 -35.43 8.26 -6.75
N ARG A 552 -35.70 8.76 -7.95
CA ARG A 552 -34.84 8.55 -9.12
C ARG A 552 -33.42 9.01 -8.85
N ASP A 553 -33.27 10.24 -8.37
CA ASP A 553 -31.95 10.81 -8.11
C ASP A 553 -31.22 10.04 -7.01
N PHE A 554 -31.91 9.70 -5.91
CA PHE A 554 -31.34 8.91 -4.82
C PHE A 554 -30.86 7.53 -5.31
N PHE A 555 -31.70 6.82 -6.05
CA PHE A 555 -31.40 5.50 -6.60
C PHE A 555 -30.24 5.54 -7.60
N ASN A 556 -30.29 6.46 -8.57
CA ASN A 556 -29.27 6.57 -9.61
C ASN A 556 -27.91 6.99 -9.05
N HIS A 557 -27.87 7.76 -7.96
CA HIS A 557 -26.63 8.33 -7.44
C HIS A 557 -26.03 7.55 -6.25
N LEU A 558 -26.86 7.05 -5.32
CA LEU A 558 -26.40 6.58 -4.01
C LEU A 558 -26.64 5.08 -3.75
N VAL A 559 -27.47 4.40 -4.56
CA VAL A 559 -27.79 2.98 -4.36
C VAL A 559 -26.99 2.13 -5.34
N LEU A 560 -26.03 1.35 -4.86
CA LEU A 560 -25.17 0.55 -5.73
C LEU A 560 -25.11 -0.90 -5.25
N GLY A 561 -25.43 -1.84 -6.13
CA GLY A 561 -25.30 -3.27 -5.84
C GLY A 561 -23.86 -3.76 -5.69
N ARG A 562 -22.88 -2.98 -6.20
CA ARG A 562 -21.44 -3.33 -6.17
C ARG A 562 -20.65 -2.64 -5.03
N GLY A 563 -21.33 -1.90 -4.15
CA GLY A 563 -20.70 -1.05 -3.12
C GLY A 563 -20.27 0.33 -3.64
N THR A 564 -20.15 1.31 -2.73
CA THR A 564 -19.83 2.72 -3.06
C THR A 564 -18.35 3.06 -3.00
N VAL A 565 -17.54 2.23 -2.33
CA VAL A 565 -16.10 2.41 -2.23
C VAL A 565 -15.42 1.29 -3.03
N PRO A 566 -14.55 1.61 -4.00
CA PRO A 566 -13.82 0.61 -4.76
C PRO A 566 -13.02 -0.33 -3.85
N ALA A 567 -13.03 -1.62 -4.19
CA ALA A 567 -12.18 -2.59 -3.53
C ALA A 567 -10.71 -2.36 -3.91
N VAL A 568 -9.79 -2.68 -3.00
CA VAL A 568 -8.36 -2.56 -3.23
C VAL A 568 -7.69 -3.92 -3.10
N LYS A 569 -6.52 -4.07 -3.72
CA LYS A 569 -5.67 -5.25 -3.61
C LYS A 569 -4.29 -4.83 -3.13
N ILE A 570 -3.81 -5.46 -2.08
CA ILE A 570 -2.46 -5.29 -1.54
C ILE A 570 -1.74 -6.62 -1.71
N GLY A 571 -0.72 -6.66 -2.57
CA GLY A 571 -0.11 -7.93 -2.95
C GLY A 571 -1.14 -8.92 -3.50
N LYS A 572 -1.35 -9.99 -2.72
CA LYS A 572 -2.23 -11.11 -3.07
C LYS A 572 -3.61 -11.01 -2.41
N GLN A 573 -3.82 -10.04 -1.53
CA GLN A 573 -5.01 -9.95 -0.68
C GLN A 573 -5.97 -8.88 -1.22
N PRO A 574 -7.21 -9.26 -1.58
CA PRO A 574 -8.27 -8.30 -1.87
C PRO A 574 -8.92 -7.80 -0.57
N TYR A 575 -9.21 -6.51 -0.50
CA TYR A 575 -9.92 -5.86 0.59
C TYR A 575 -11.13 -5.09 0.05
N GLY A 576 -12.32 -5.46 0.54
CA GLY A 576 -13.52 -4.66 0.38
C GLY A 576 -13.61 -3.62 1.49
N ILE A 577 -13.98 -2.39 1.13
CA ILE A 577 -14.20 -1.31 2.10
C ILE A 577 -15.71 -1.12 2.24
N MET A 578 -16.22 -1.34 3.45
CA MET A 578 -17.65 -1.25 3.74
C MET A 578 -17.94 -0.03 4.63
N PRO A 579 -18.53 1.03 4.09
CA PRO A 579 -19.06 2.12 4.91
C PRO A 579 -20.16 1.58 5.84
N THR A 580 -20.05 1.89 7.12
CA THR A 580 -21.05 1.48 8.11
C THR A 580 -21.28 2.59 9.13
N ALA A 581 -22.51 2.65 9.66
CA ALA A 581 -22.91 3.58 10.68
C ALA A 581 -23.92 2.92 11.63
N ALA A 582 -23.97 3.40 12.87
CA ALA A 582 -25.04 3.02 13.78
C ALA A 582 -26.34 3.72 13.36
N PHE A 583 -27.11 3.12 12.43
CA PHE A 583 -28.34 3.73 11.89
C PHE A 583 -29.35 4.14 12.96
N SER A 584 -29.40 3.44 14.10
CA SER A 584 -30.23 3.81 15.26
C SER A 584 -29.80 5.10 15.97
N LYS A 585 -28.54 5.52 15.80
CA LYS A 585 -27.94 6.72 16.41
C LYS A 585 -27.78 7.88 15.43
N ILE A 586 -28.22 7.74 14.17
CA ILE A 586 -28.16 8.82 13.19
C ILE A 586 -28.96 10.03 13.69
N ALA A 587 -28.28 11.17 13.79
CA ALA A 587 -28.86 12.44 14.24
C ALA A 587 -28.67 13.60 13.25
N TRP A 588 -27.89 13.42 12.17
CA TRP A 588 -27.69 14.46 11.16
C TRP A 588 -28.98 14.79 10.37
N THR A 589 -29.93 13.87 10.32
CA THR A 589 -31.31 14.09 9.83
C THR A 589 -32.12 15.01 10.75
N LYS A 590 -31.74 15.14 12.03
CA LYS A 590 -32.49 15.89 13.04
C LYS A 590 -31.96 17.32 13.18
N GLN A 591 -32.36 18.19 12.25
CA GLN A 591 -32.39 19.67 12.29
C GLN A 591 -31.22 20.53 12.85
N ARG A 592 -30.20 20.02 13.56
CA ARG A 592 -29.18 20.85 14.24
C ARG A 592 -27.78 20.88 13.62
N ASN A 593 -27.42 19.89 12.80
CA ASN A 593 -26.14 19.85 12.08
C ASN A 593 -26.39 19.65 10.58
N ARG A 594 -26.97 20.64 9.93
CA ARG A 594 -26.96 20.69 8.46
C ARG A 594 -25.51 20.93 8.03
N VAL A 595 -24.73 19.86 7.91
CA VAL A 595 -23.54 19.90 7.05
C VAL A 595 -24.06 20.41 5.71
N PRO A 596 -23.42 21.42 5.08
CA PRO A 596 -23.71 21.71 3.69
C PRO A 596 -23.36 20.44 2.93
N THR A 597 -24.35 19.59 2.69
CA THR A 597 -24.22 18.53 1.71
C THR A 597 -23.79 19.25 0.46
N THR A 598 -22.64 18.88 -0.09
CA THR A 598 -22.22 19.33 -1.40
C THR A 598 -23.45 19.23 -2.29
N PRO A 599 -23.93 20.34 -2.88
CA PRO A 599 -25.12 20.28 -3.70
C PRO A 599 -24.91 19.15 -4.68
N ILE A 600 -25.82 18.15 -4.71
CA ILE A 600 -25.78 17.14 -5.76
C ILE A 600 -25.75 17.94 -7.07
N PRO A 601 -24.68 17.83 -7.87
CA PRO A 601 -24.52 18.67 -9.05
C PRO A 601 -25.77 18.56 -9.93
N GLY A 602 -26.46 19.69 -10.16
CA GLY A 602 -27.72 19.75 -10.92
C GLY A 602 -29.00 20.00 -10.12
N ARG A 603 -28.96 20.19 -8.79
CA ARG A 603 -30.15 20.53 -7.99
C ARG A 603 -30.26 21.98 -7.51
N GLY A 604 -31.50 22.45 -7.44
CA GLY A 604 -31.93 23.60 -6.63
C GLY A 604 -31.93 23.33 -5.12
N LYS A 605 -32.38 24.31 -4.32
CA LYS A 605 -32.21 24.45 -2.85
C LYS A 605 -32.10 23.14 -2.05
N ALA A 606 -30.97 22.94 -1.35
CA ALA A 606 -30.62 21.79 -0.49
C ALA A 606 -31.68 21.34 0.55
N VAL A 607 -32.62 22.23 0.92
CA VAL A 607 -33.66 21.95 1.93
C VAL A 607 -34.66 20.88 1.49
N ALA A 608 -35.01 20.82 0.20
CA ALA A 608 -36.01 19.88 -0.30
C ALA A 608 -35.51 18.42 -0.28
N PHE A 609 -34.22 18.20 -0.59
CA PHE A 609 -33.62 16.86 -0.55
C PHE A 609 -33.51 16.31 0.88
N ASN A 610 -33.18 17.16 1.85
CA ASN A 610 -33.10 16.72 3.26
C ASN A 610 -34.45 16.23 3.80
N ASN A 611 -35.55 16.92 3.48
CA ASN A 611 -36.89 16.47 3.87
C ASN A 611 -37.27 15.12 3.23
N TYR A 612 -36.84 14.89 1.98
CA TYR A 612 -37.02 13.60 1.32
C TYR A 612 -36.25 12.48 2.04
N ILE A 613 -34.98 12.71 2.39
CA ILE A 613 -34.14 11.73 3.10
C ILE A 613 -34.73 11.37 4.47
N ASP A 614 -35.26 12.34 5.22
CA ASP A 614 -35.90 12.08 6.52
C ASP A 614 -37.13 11.16 6.40
N ARG A 615 -37.95 11.40 5.37
CA ARG A 615 -39.12 10.57 5.06
C ARG A 615 -38.70 9.18 4.60
N LEU A 616 -37.72 9.09 3.69
CA LEU A 616 -37.16 7.83 3.22
C LEU A 616 -36.61 7.01 4.38
N PHE A 617 -35.84 7.63 5.28
CA PHE A 617 -35.33 6.98 6.48
C PHE A 617 -36.45 6.41 7.35
N THR A 618 -37.54 7.15 7.52
CA THR A 618 -38.72 6.69 8.25
C THR A 618 -39.37 5.46 7.60
N VAL A 619 -39.46 5.43 6.26
CA VAL A 619 -39.97 4.27 5.51
C VAL A 619 -39.03 3.08 5.64
N LEU A 620 -37.73 3.28 5.42
CA LEU A 620 -36.71 2.24 5.56
C LEU A 620 -36.72 1.64 6.97
N LYS A 621 -36.94 2.45 8.01
CA LYS A 621 -37.09 1.96 9.39
C LYS A 621 -38.32 1.09 9.62
N LYS A 622 -39.42 1.36 8.91
CA LYS A 622 -40.60 0.47 8.96
C LYS A 622 -40.31 -0.85 8.26
N ILE A 623 -39.72 -0.79 7.06
CA ILE A 623 -39.31 -1.98 6.30
C ILE A 623 -38.33 -2.84 7.11
N ASP A 624 -37.33 -2.22 7.73
CA ASP A 624 -36.35 -2.86 8.62
C ASP A 624 -37.03 -3.57 9.79
N ALA A 625 -38.03 -2.93 10.41
CA ALA A 625 -38.80 -3.53 11.49
C ALA A 625 -39.60 -4.76 11.03
N ASP A 626 -40.28 -4.67 9.88
CA ASP A 626 -41.05 -5.78 9.30
C ASP A 626 -40.12 -6.94 8.94
N TRP A 627 -38.99 -6.67 8.26
CA TRP A 627 -37.99 -7.68 7.91
C TRP A 627 -37.39 -8.36 9.14
N THR A 628 -36.93 -7.57 10.11
CA THR A 628 -36.26 -8.09 11.31
C THR A 628 -37.20 -8.92 12.18
N LYS A 629 -38.46 -8.46 12.32
CA LYS A 629 -39.44 -9.12 13.18
C LYS A 629 -40.07 -10.35 12.52
N ASP A 630 -40.52 -10.22 11.27
CA ASP A 630 -41.45 -11.17 10.67
C ASP A 630 -40.80 -12.07 9.61
N HIS A 631 -39.63 -11.71 9.06
CA HIS A 631 -38.99 -12.44 7.96
C HIS A 631 -37.65 -13.07 8.34
N LEU A 632 -36.79 -12.37 9.10
CA LEU A 632 -35.44 -12.85 9.43
C LEU A 632 -35.46 -14.20 10.16
N SER A 633 -36.40 -14.38 11.10
CA SER A 633 -36.57 -15.63 11.84
C SER A 633 -36.99 -16.82 10.97
N LYS A 634 -37.57 -16.56 9.79
CA LYS A 634 -38.02 -17.59 8.83
C LYS A 634 -36.90 -18.06 7.91
N VAL A 635 -35.84 -17.29 7.71
CA VAL A 635 -34.71 -17.66 6.84
C VAL A 635 -34.03 -18.94 7.37
N GLY A 636 -33.90 -19.95 6.51
CA GLY A 636 -33.13 -21.15 6.82
C GLY A 636 -31.64 -20.85 6.78
N PHE A 637 -30.88 -21.33 7.76
CA PHE A 637 -29.42 -21.25 7.75
C PHE A 637 -28.79 -22.43 8.49
N VAL A 638 -27.56 -22.78 8.12
CA VAL A 638 -26.81 -23.85 8.78
C VAL A 638 -26.55 -23.48 10.24
N GLY A 639 -27.01 -24.31 11.18
CA GLY A 639 -26.93 -24.05 12.62
C GLY A 639 -28.20 -23.45 13.24
N LYS A 640 -29.27 -23.25 12.46
CA LYS A 640 -30.60 -22.94 12.99
C LYS A 640 -31.13 -24.11 13.83
N SER A 641 -31.86 -23.81 14.91
CA SER A 641 -32.50 -24.84 15.74
C SER A 641 -33.73 -25.44 15.04
N GLY A 642 -33.87 -26.76 15.07
CA GLY A 642 -35.00 -27.48 14.46
C GLY A 642 -34.59 -28.80 13.80
N ASP A 643 -35.43 -29.31 12.90
CA ASP A 643 -35.12 -30.49 12.08
C ASP A 643 -34.05 -30.13 11.05
N ALA A 644 -32.87 -30.75 11.19
CA ALA A 644 -31.72 -30.50 10.33
C ALA A 644 -32.00 -30.82 8.85
N HIS A 645 -32.85 -31.81 8.54
CA HIS A 645 -33.17 -32.16 7.15
C HIS A 645 -34.07 -31.10 6.51
N GLN A 646 -35.11 -30.67 7.24
CA GLN A 646 -35.99 -29.61 6.74
C GLN A 646 -35.24 -28.28 6.60
N ILE A 647 -34.39 -27.93 7.57
CA ILE A 647 -33.55 -26.72 7.50
C ILE A 647 -32.62 -26.77 6.28
N LEU A 648 -32.03 -27.93 5.98
CA LEU A 648 -31.20 -28.09 4.80
C LEU A 648 -32.02 -27.90 3.50
N LEU A 649 -33.22 -28.47 3.43
CA LEU A 649 -34.13 -28.26 2.30
C LEU A 649 -34.52 -26.79 2.15
N ASP A 650 -34.86 -26.11 3.25
CA ASP A 650 -35.21 -24.69 3.25
C ASP A 650 -34.02 -23.82 2.80
N VAL A 651 -32.79 -24.17 3.23
CA VAL A 651 -31.55 -23.51 2.79
C VAL A 651 -31.30 -23.73 1.30
N LEU A 652 -31.47 -24.96 0.80
CA LEU A 652 -31.32 -25.28 -0.62
C LEU A 652 -32.42 -24.65 -1.48
N ALA A 653 -33.60 -24.40 -0.90
CA ALA A 653 -34.70 -23.70 -1.54
C ALA A 653 -34.52 -22.17 -1.55
N LEU A 654 -33.53 -21.62 -0.82
CA LEU A 654 -33.16 -20.21 -0.96
C LEU A 654 -32.56 -20.01 -2.35
N ASN A 655 -33.35 -19.45 -3.25
CA ASN A 655 -32.90 -19.05 -4.57
C ASN A 655 -32.79 -17.52 -4.60
N PRO A 656 -31.62 -16.95 -4.99
CA PRO A 656 -31.49 -15.50 -5.17
C PRO A 656 -32.37 -14.99 -6.32
N ASP A 657 -32.77 -15.87 -7.23
CA ASP A 657 -33.63 -15.56 -8.37
C ASP A 657 -35.09 -15.92 -8.07
N SER A 658 -36.03 -15.15 -8.60
CA SER A 658 -37.45 -15.52 -8.57
C SER A 658 -37.67 -16.81 -9.38
N VAL A 659 -37.85 -17.93 -8.66
CA VAL A 659 -38.17 -19.24 -9.25
C VAL A 659 -39.64 -19.37 -9.66
N GLU A 660 -40.50 -18.48 -9.13
CA GLU A 660 -41.92 -18.39 -9.47
C GLU A 660 -42.27 -16.96 -9.86
N PHE A 661 -42.86 -16.79 -11.05
CA PHE A 661 -43.29 -15.50 -11.57
C PHE A 661 -44.81 -15.41 -11.55
N HIS A 662 -45.35 -14.48 -10.75
CA HIS A 662 -46.76 -14.17 -10.71
C HIS A 662 -47.00 -12.80 -11.35
N GLN A 663 -47.64 -12.77 -12.52
CA GLN A 663 -48.03 -11.52 -13.17
C GLN A 663 -49.42 -11.09 -12.73
N ARG A 664 -49.59 -9.81 -12.42
CA ARG A 664 -50.90 -9.14 -12.37
C ARG A 664 -50.89 -8.00 -13.38
N TYR A 665 -51.90 -7.97 -14.25
CA TYR A 665 -52.14 -6.84 -15.14
C TYR A 665 -52.93 -5.78 -14.36
N ALA A 666 -52.40 -4.57 -14.29
CA ALA A 666 -53.10 -3.41 -13.76
C ALA A 666 -53.13 -2.35 -14.87
N GLU A 667 -54.34 -1.99 -15.31
CA GLU A 667 -54.58 -0.93 -16.28
C GLU A 667 -55.19 0.27 -15.54
N SER A 668 -54.68 1.47 -15.81
CA SER A 668 -55.27 2.67 -15.20
C SER A 668 -56.61 3.01 -15.86
N PHE A 669 -57.51 3.65 -15.11
CA PHE A 669 -58.78 4.16 -15.66
C PHE A 669 -58.57 5.17 -16.81
N GLU A 670 -57.40 5.82 -16.88
CA GLU A 670 -57.03 6.73 -17.96
C GLU A 670 -56.62 5.97 -19.24
N GLN A 671 -55.89 4.85 -19.11
CA GLN A 671 -55.55 3.98 -20.24
C GLN A 671 -56.80 3.33 -20.85
N LEU A 672 -57.79 2.99 -20.04
CA LEU A 672 -59.09 2.47 -20.50
C LEU A 672 -59.97 3.51 -21.20
N LYS A 673 -59.69 4.81 -21.04
CA LYS A 673 -60.45 5.91 -21.69
C LYS A 673 -59.94 6.30 -23.07
N ILE A 674 -58.82 5.74 -23.53
CA ILE A 674 -58.19 6.03 -24.83
C ILE A 674 -58.62 5.03 -25.91
N VAL A 675 -59.52 4.08 -25.60
CA VAL A 675 -60.09 3.13 -26.59
C VAL A 675 -61.43 3.61 -27.13
#